data_AF-A0A7V4P9I8-F1
#
_entry.id   AF-A0A7V4P9I8-F1
#
_cell.length_a   1.000
_cell.length_b   1.000
_cell.length_c   1.000
_cell.angle_alpha   90.00
_cell.angle_beta   90.00
_cell.angle_gamma   90.00
#
_symmetry.space_group_name_H-M   'P 1'
#
loop_
_entity.id
_entity.type
_entity.pdbx_description
1 polymer ?
#
loop_
_entity_poly.entity_id
_entity_poly.type
_entity_poly.pdbx_seq_one_letter_code
_entity_poly.pdbx_strand_id
1 'polypeptide(L)'
;MRSFLLAVACALALTSGVPAFAQQQVEGDPLPGTERLTMAGDIAAQMVAGIDRFLLREIELSVERRGQHWKRDFSSPEAYNKSIGPNRQRLKKILGVVDERVPFDAPEVIGTITPTRRASEGHPLAIGRGGNYEIFAVRWPAVRQVHGEGLLLVPRGDKVADIIAIPDADQTPEQICGLAEGVPPESQFARRLADNGCRVLVPTLISREMAKRAPPGQAGRANLTNREFCYRPAFELGRGLIGYELQKVLAAVDWFEKAATAEQASGSRPPPGAPRIGIIGYGEGGLIALAAAAIDPRIDVCGVSGYFGSRQSIWREPIDRNVFGWLDEFGDAELATLIAPRMLVVENRSYPERKLPSEGGAPAVLAAPLGALKEVQRAEKLLGGVERKLARFSYADVGPEKAPPLFGGVPALREFLGDLGVRPEVFISDRPPRHVANVSDPTARQQRQIDEILRDTQYLLAESPYVRQQFMKKLTDCKTVDEYAKVAEEYREFFATEVIGRFDYPLEKPNPKSRKSYETDKWTGYEVVLDVFPDVFAYGILCLPKDLQPGEKRPVVVCQHGLEGRPQDVIGDQRKDVYEAFAGKLAERGFITFAPQNIYIGKDDFRTLQRKANPLGKTLFSIMVPQHQQICNWLKSLPQVDPERIAFYGLSYGGKSAMRIPPLVKDYCLSICSADFNDWVDKCASTRAPYSYVWTGEYEIFEWDLGSTFNYAEMAALIAPRPFMVERGHFDGVGVDERVAAEYAKVQRIYNVQLKMPDRCRIEWFVGPHKINGQGTFDFLHEHLRWPKPH
;
A
#
# COMPACT_ATOMS: atom_id res chain seq x y z
N MET A 1 3.57 -46.74 13.65
CA MET A 1 3.32 -46.44 15.07
C MET A 1 2.38 -45.23 15.13
N ARG A 2 1.10 -45.47 14.89
CA ARG A 2 -0.04 -45.49 15.85
C ARG A 2 -0.55 -44.09 16.23
N SER A 3 -1.58 -43.70 15.48
CA SER A 3 -2.63 -42.70 15.76
C SER A 3 -3.32 -42.91 17.10
N PHE A 4 -3.83 -41.85 17.74
CA PHE A 4 -5.01 -41.91 18.62
C PHE A 4 -5.70 -40.54 18.73
N LEU A 5 -6.93 -40.46 18.22
CA LEU A 5 -8.02 -39.62 18.75
C LEU A 5 -8.41 -40.16 20.13
N LEU A 6 -8.77 -39.31 21.11
CA LEU A 6 -9.85 -39.66 22.03
C LEU A 6 -10.46 -38.44 22.73
N ALA A 7 -11.76 -38.57 22.94
CA ALA A 7 -12.71 -37.62 23.49
C ALA A 7 -12.93 -37.82 25.01
N VAL A 8 -13.40 -36.75 25.67
CA VAL A 8 -14.32 -36.69 26.82
C VAL A 8 -13.88 -37.23 28.19
N ALA A 9 -13.92 -36.35 29.21
CA ALA A 9 -14.67 -36.57 30.46
C ALA A 9 -14.70 -35.28 31.33
N CYS A 10 -15.81 -34.54 31.28
CA CYS A 10 -16.16 -33.56 32.31
C CYS A 10 -16.74 -34.31 33.51
N ALA A 11 -16.08 -34.22 34.68
CA ALA A 11 -16.63 -34.63 35.95
C ALA A 11 -17.24 -33.41 36.66
N LEU A 12 -18.54 -33.51 36.95
CA LEU A 12 -19.28 -32.60 37.82
C LEU A 12 -18.71 -32.67 39.25
N ALA A 13 -18.25 -31.55 39.76
CA ALA A 13 -18.17 -31.28 41.20
C ALA A 13 -18.99 -30.03 41.49
N LEU A 14 -20.17 -30.24 42.06
CA LEU A 14 -21.01 -29.20 42.65
C LEU A 14 -20.33 -28.70 43.93
N THR A 15 -19.76 -27.50 43.88
CA THR A 15 -19.55 -26.67 45.07
C THR A 15 -20.13 -25.30 44.79
N SER A 16 -21.15 -24.96 45.57
CA SER A 16 -21.84 -23.68 45.65
C SER A 16 -20.85 -22.52 45.79
N GLY A 17 -20.58 -21.84 44.68
CA GLY A 17 -19.98 -20.51 44.64
C GLY A 17 -21.03 -19.53 44.12
N VAL A 18 -21.15 -18.39 44.79
CA VAL A 18 -22.01 -17.25 44.43
C VAL A 18 -21.91 -16.95 42.93
N PRO A 19 -23.01 -16.76 42.18
CA PRO A 19 -22.92 -16.41 40.78
C PRO A 19 -22.19 -15.07 40.63
N ALA A 20 -21.09 -15.07 39.88
CA ALA A 20 -20.50 -13.85 39.35
C ALA A 20 -21.59 -13.12 38.54
N PHE A 21 -21.80 -11.83 38.84
CA PHE A 21 -22.83 -11.00 38.23
C PHE A 21 -22.66 -10.95 36.71
N ALA A 22 -23.48 -11.72 35.98
CA ALA A 22 -23.51 -11.68 34.53
C ALA A 22 -24.18 -10.39 34.06
N GLN A 23 -23.53 -9.68 33.13
CA GLN A 23 -24.09 -8.52 32.44
C GLN A 23 -25.39 -8.92 31.72
N GLN A 24 -26.53 -8.36 32.14
CA GLN A 24 -27.81 -8.67 31.50
C GLN A 24 -28.06 -7.70 30.34
N GLN A 25 -28.42 -8.24 29.17
CA GLN A 25 -28.94 -7.41 28.09
C GLN A 25 -30.36 -6.96 28.47
N VAL A 26 -30.58 -5.65 28.49
CA VAL A 26 -31.84 -5.04 28.97
C VAL A 26 -32.38 -4.05 27.95
N GLU A 27 -33.68 -3.76 28.03
CA GLU A 27 -34.32 -2.68 27.28
C GLU A 27 -34.75 -1.57 28.24
N GLY A 28 -34.62 -0.32 27.82
CA GLY A 28 -35.03 0.83 28.61
C GLY A 28 -34.99 2.13 27.82
N ASP A 29 -35.22 3.25 28.50
CA ASP A 29 -35.21 4.56 27.88
C ASP A 29 -33.83 4.93 27.32
N PRO A 30 -33.77 5.68 26.20
CA PRO A 30 -32.52 6.17 25.65
C PRO A 30 -31.83 7.12 26.65
N LEU A 31 -30.52 7.30 26.46
CA LEU A 31 -29.75 8.29 27.21
C LEU A 31 -30.39 9.69 27.06
N PRO A 32 -30.56 10.46 28.16
CA PRO A 32 -31.09 11.82 28.07
C PRO A 32 -30.33 12.68 27.06
N GLY A 33 -31.08 13.44 26.24
CA GLY A 33 -30.49 14.26 25.17
C GLY A 33 -30.13 13.50 23.88
N THR A 34 -30.57 12.25 23.74
CA THR A 34 -30.40 11.45 22.53
C THR A 34 -31.74 10.94 21.99
N GLU A 35 -31.79 10.69 20.68
CA GLU A 35 -32.92 9.99 20.07
C GLU A 35 -32.83 8.48 20.35
N ARG A 36 -33.93 7.75 20.21
CA ARG A 36 -33.93 6.29 20.37
C ARG A 36 -33.20 5.63 19.18
N LEU A 37 -32.22 4.77 19.46
CA LEU A 37 -31.54 3.96 18.45
C LEU A 37 -32.44 2.79 18.01
N THR A 38 -32.90 2.85 16.76
CA THR A 38 -33.80 1.86 16.15
C THR A 38 -33.11 0.93 15.15
N MET A 39 -31.80 1.08 14.94
CA MET A 39 -31.04 0.19 14.06
C MET A 39 -31.09 -1.26 14.58
N ALA A 40 -31.39 -2.18 13.67
CA ALA A 40 -31.45 -3.61 13.90
C ALA A 40 -30.30 -4.33 13.18
N GLY A 41 -30.02 -5.58 13.57
CA GLY A 41 -28.93 -6.38 13.00
C GLY A 41 -27.53 -5.96 13.49
N ASP A 42 -26.50 -6.34 12.74
CA ASP A 42 -25.11 -6.00 13.06
C ASP A 42 -24.80 -4.56 12.63
N ILE A 43 -24.78 -3.64 13.59
CA ILE A 43 -24.49 -2.22 13.37
C ILE A 43 -23.04 -2.02 12.90
N ALA A 44 -22.10 -2.88 13.36
CA ALA A 44 -20.70 -2.80 12.94
C ALA A 44 -20.55 -3.14 11.45
N ALA A 45 -21.26 -4.17 10.98
CA ALA A 45 -21.28 -4.52 9.56
C ALA A 45 -21.93 -3.42 8.71
N GLN A 46 -22.99 -2.78 9.20
CA GLN A 46 -23.62 -1.62 8.55
C GLN A 46 -22.67 -0.43 8.46
N MET A 47 -21.82 -0.22 9.47
CA MET A 47 -20.78 0.81 9.47
C MET A 47 -19.75 0.56 8.36
N VAL A 48 -19.22 -0.66 8.28
CA VAL A 48 -18.27 -1.07 7.22
C VAL A 48 -18.90 -0.89 5.83
N ALA A 49 -20.16 -1.30 5.64
CA ALA A 49 -20.88 -1.12 4.38
C ALA A 49 -21.17 0.35 4.03
N GLY A 50 -21.39 1.21 5.03
CA GLY A 50 -21.53 2.66 4.82
C GLY A 50 -20.23 3.30 4.34
N ILE A 51 -19.12 2.94 4.98
CA ILE A 51 -17.77 3.40 4.60
C ILE A 51 -17.39 2.88 3.20
N ASP A 52 -17.80 1.67 2.84
CA ASP A 52 -17.63 1.15 1.48
C ASP A 52 -18.28 2.04 0.43
N ARG A 53 -19.56 2.39 0.62
CA ARG A 53 -20.29 3.31 -0.28
C ARG A 53 -19.64 4.69 -0.32
N PHE A 54 -19.21 5.20 0.82
CA PHE A 54 -18.48 6.47 0.91
C PHE A 54 -17.22 6.43 0.03
N LEU A 55 -16.34 5.44 0.23
CA LEU A 55 -15.08 5.34 -0.52
C LEU A 55 -15.29 5.10 -2.02
N LEU A 56 -16.29 4.31 -2.41
CA LEU A 56 -16.64 4.14 -3.82
C LEU A 56 -17.08 5.46 -4.46
N ARG A 57 -17.89 6.27 -3.75
CA ARG A 57 -18.26 7.61 -4.21
C ARG A 57 -17.05 8.53 -4.32
N GLU A 58 -16.13 8.51 -3.34
CA GLU A 58 -14.90 9.32 -3.41
C GLU A 58 -14.01 8.93 -4.59
N ILE A 59 -13.93 7.64 -4.94
CA ILE A 59 -13.23 7.16 -6.13
C ILE A 59 -13.84 7.73 -7.41
N GLU A 60 -15.18 7.72 -7.54
CA GLU A 60 -15.84 8.29 -8.72
C GLU A 60 -15.61 9.81 -8.81
N LEU A 61 -15.77 10.53 -7.68
CA LEU A 61 -15.54 11.98 -7.60
C LEU A 61 -14.09 12.37 -7.90
N SER A 62 -13.12 11.46 -7.68
CA SER A 62 -11.70 11.73 -7.97
C SER A 62 -11.46 12.13 -9.42
N VAL A 63 -12.23 11.58 -10.38
CA VAL A 63 -12.09 11.87 -11.81
C VAL A 63 -12.29 13.36 -12.11
N GLU A 64 -13.29 13.98 -11.49
CA GLU A 64 -13.58 15.40 -11.68
C GLU A 64 -12.59 16.29 -10.91
N ARG A 65 -12.17 15.84 -9.72
CA ARG A 65 -11.27 16.60 -8.84
C ARG A 65 -9.84 16.69 -9.36
N ARG A 66 -9.34 15.66 -10.07
CA ARG A 66 -7.96 15.63 -10.61
C ARG A 66 -7.58 16.90 -11.34
N GLY A 67 -8.50 17.50 -12.09
CA GLY A 67 -8.27 18.71 -12.88
C GLY A 67 -7.61 19.85 -12.12
N GLN A 68 -7.87 19.98 -10.81
CA GLN A 68 -7.29 21.03 -9.96
C GLN A 68 -5.76 20.93 -9.80
N HIS A 69 -5.18 19.74 -9.99
CA HIS A 69 -3.74 19.48 -9.86
C HIS A 69 -2.94 19.76 -11.14
N TRP A 70 -3.61 20.23 -12.20
CA TRP A 70 -3.01 20.40 -13.53
C TRP A 70 -3.08 21.85 -14.02
N LYS A 71 -1.93 22.41 -14.39
CA LYS A 71 -1.80 23.76 -14.96
C LYS A 71 -1.28 23.68 -16.40
N ARG A 72 -2.08 23.07 -17.28
CA ARG A 72 -1.66 22.76 -18.66
C ARG A 72 -1.56 24.04 -19.50
N ASP A 73 -0.40 24.25 -20.12
CA ASP A 73 -0.17 25.29 -21.13
C ASP A 73 -0.21 24.66 -22.52
N PHE A 74 -1.12 25.11 -23.36
CA PHE A 74 -1.34 24.55 -24.71
C PHE A 74 -0.78 25.42 -25.83
N SER A 75 0.03 26.43 -25.52
CA SER A 75 0.55 27.39 -26.51
C SER A 75 1.57 26.77 -27.49
N SER A 76 2.35 25.77 -27.05
CA SER A 76 3.23 24.96 -27.89
C SER A 76 3.50 23.60 -27.25
N PRO A 77 4.02 22.60 -27.99
CA PRO A 77 4.46 21.33 -27.42
C PRO A 77 5.52 21.48 -26.31
N GLU A 78 6.44 22.44 -26.45
CA GLU A 78 7.47 22.75 -25.46
C GLU A 78 6.87 23.38 -24.20
N ALA A 79 5.95 24.34 -24.36
CA ALA A 79 5.24 24.96 -23.25
C ALA A 79 4.40 23.93 -22.49
N TYR A 80 3.74 23.02 -23.22
CA TYR A 80 2.97 21.92 -22.64
C TYR A 80 3.84 21.01 -21.78
N ASN A 81 4.94 20.51 -22.33
CA ASN A 81 5.89 19.66 -21.60
C ASN A 81 6.46 20.35 -20.35
N LYS A 82 6.76 21.65 -20.43
CA LYS A 82 7.23 22.42 -19.28
C LYS A 82 6.14 22.54 -18.21
N SER A 83 4.90 22.80 -18.61
CA SER A 83 3.77 23.02 -17.69
C SER A 83 3.38 21.78 -16.87
N ILE A 84 3.53 20.58 -17.46
CA ILE A 84 3.21 19.29 -16.81
C ILE A 84 4.41 18.67 -16.07
N GLY A 85 5.58 19.31 -16.11
CA GLY A 85 6.79 18.85 -15.43
C GLY A 85 6.58 18.51 -13.94
N PRO A 86 5.89 19.35 -13.15
CA PRO A 86 5.57 19.04 -11.75
C PRO A 86 4.70 17.77 -11.60
N ASN A 87 3.70 17.56 -12.45
CA ASN A 87 2.87 16.34 -12.42
C ASN A 87 3.72 15.09 -12.69
N ARG A 88 4.66 15.17 -13.63
CA ARG A 88 5.61 14.08 -13.91
C ARG A 88 6.47 13.73 -12.68
N GLN A 89 6.94 14.73 -11.94
CA GLN A 89 7.74 14.50 -10.72
C GLN A 89 6.90 13.87 -9.59
N ARG A 90 5.65 14.30 -9.43
CA ARG A 90 4.73 13.68 -8.45
C ARG A 90 4.40 12.24 -8.82
N LEU A 91 4.18 11.95 -10.11
CA LEU A 91 3.99 10.57 -10.58
C LEU A 91 5.21 9.69 -10.27
N LYS A 92 6.44 10.18 -10.48
CA LYS A 92 7.67 9.47 -10.08
C LYS A 92 7.69 9.14 -8.60
N LYS A 93 7.36 10.11 -7.73
CA LYS A 93 7.31 9.93 -6.27
C LYS A 93 6.28 8.87 -5.88
N ILE A 94 5.04 8.98 -6.38
CA ILE A 94 3.94 8.05 -6.07
C ILE A 94 4.24 6.63 -6.56
N LEU A 95 4.96 6.48 -7.67
CA LEU A 95 5.43 5.19 -8.18
C LEU A 95 6.64 4.62 -7.43
N GLY A 96 7.25 5.37 -6.50
CA GLY A 96 8.46 4.96 -5.80
C GLY A 96 9.74 5.05 -6.63
N VAL A 97 9.74 5.82 -7.72
CA VAL A 97 10.92 6.06 -8.59
C VAL A 97 11.70 7.27 -8.05
N VAL A 98 12.23 7.13 -6.84
CA VAL A 98 12.90 8.22 -6.08
C VAL A 98 14.39 8.01 -5.89
N ASP A 99 14.89 6.82 -6.19
CA ASP A 99 16.28 6.44 -6.01
C ASP A 99 17.10 6.72 -7.29
N GLU A 100 18.37 7.09 -7.12
CA GLU A 100 19.29 7.26 -8.24
C GLU A 100 19.63 5.92 -8.89
N ARG A 101 19.65 5.89 -10.23
CA ARG A 101 20.05 4.71 -11.00
C ARG A 101 21.56 4.59 -11.06
N VAL A 102 22.05 3.36 -11.15
CA VAL A 102 23.49 3.05 -11.26
C VAL A 102 23.92 3.24 -12.71
N PRO A 103 24.85 4.17 -13.02
CA PRO A 103 25.40 4.30 -14.37
C PRO A 103 26.18 3.06 -14.80
N PHE A 104 26.06 2.65 -16.06
CA PHE A 104 26.82 1.54 -16.65
C PHE A 104 27.14 1.80 -18.13
N ASP A 105 28.03 1.00 -18.72
CA ASP A 105 28.46 1.16 -20.12
C ASP A 105 27.59 0.38 -21.10
N ALA A 106 27.38 -0.91 -20.83
CA ALA A 106 26.51 -1.79 -21.60
C ALA A 106 26.03 -2.95 -20.72
N PRO A 107 24.90 -3.61 -21.07
CA PRO A 107 24.47 -4.82 -20.40
C PRO A 107 25.53 -5.93 -20.47
N GLU A 108 25.69 -6.65 -19.37
CA GLU A 108 26.55 -7.82 -19.27
C GLU A 108 25.87 -9.00 -19.98
N VAL A 109 26.60 -9.70 -20.85
CA VAL A 109 26.12 -10.95 -21.45
C VAL A 109 26.35 -12.10 -20.47
N ILE A 110 25.27 -12.78 -20.08
CA ILE A 110 25.32 -13.94 -19.20
C ILE A 110 25.55 -15.20 -20.05
N GLY A 111 26.60 -15.96 -19.74
CA GLY A 111 26.89 -17.23 -20.41
C GLY A 111 27.79 -18.13 -19.57
N THR A 112 27.79 -19.43 -19.90
CA THR A 112 28.69 -20.42 -19.30
C THR A 112 29.94 -20.62 -20.14
N ILE A 113 31.09 -20.85 -19.52
CA ILE A 113 32.37 -21.15 -20.19
C ILE A 113 32.43 -22.64 -20.59
N THR A 114 31.53 -23.11 -21.45
CA THR A 114 31.53 -24.49 -22.00
C THR A 114 32.22 -24.53 -23.38
N PRO A 115 32.68 -25.71 -23.87
CA PRO A 115 33.64 -25.77 -24.97
C PRO A 115 33.17 -25.10 -26.25
N THR A 116 34.04 -24.22 -26.74
CA THR A 116 34.07 -23.42 -27.96
C THR A 116 33.24 -23.94 -29.14
N ARG A 117 32.28 -23.11 -29.58
CA ARG A 117 31.69 -23.18 -30.93
C ARG A 117 32.63 -22.59 -31.96
N ARG A 118 32.54 -23.05 -33.21
CA ARG A 118 33.27 -22.43 -34.32
C ARG A 118 32.73 -21.02 -34.55
N ALA A 119 33.62 -20.03 -34.71
CA ALA A 119 33.25 -18.64 -35.02
C ALA A 119 32.38 -18.53 -36.30
N SER A 120 32.47 -19.51 -37.20
CA SER A 120 31.64 -19.63 -38.41
C SER A 120 30.14 -19.82 -38.14
N GLU A 121 29.74 -20.08 -36.90
CA GLU A 121 28.33 -20.29 -36.56
C GLU A 121 27.64 -19.00 -36.12
N GLY A 122 28.35 -17.93 -35.76
CA GLY A 122 27.80 -16.68 -35.19
C GLY A 122 28.38 -16.40 -33.81
N HIS A 123 27.84 -15.43 -33.05
CA HIS A 123 28.44 -15.04 -31.77
C HIS A 123 28.45 -16.22 -30.78
N PRO A 124 29.58 -16.51 -30.10
CA PRO A 124 29.71 -17.71 -29.26
C PRO A 124 28.79 -17.71 -28.04
N LEU A 125 28.45 -16.52 -27.53
CA LEU A 125 27.55 -16.34 -26.38
C LEU A 125 26.06 -16.22 -26.76
N ALA A 126 25.70 -16.31 -28.05
CA ALA A 126 24.30 -16.29 -28.44
C ALA A 126 23.58 -17.55 -27.90
N ILE A 127 22.38 -17.34 -27.35
CA ILE A 127 21.51 -18.42 -26.86
C ILE A 127 20.45 -18.83 -27.90
N GLY A 128 20.08 -17.89 -28.78
CA GLY A 128 19.11 -18.11 -29.86
C GLY A 128 19.47 -17.33 -31.11
N ARG A 129 18.94 -17.75 -32.27
CA ARG A 129 19.15 -17.05 -33.55
C ARG A 129 17.87 -16.97 -34.37
N GLY A 130 17.51 -15.76 -34.75
CA GLY A 130 16.49 -15.48 -35.75
C GLY A 130 17.06 -15.42 -37.16
N GLY A 131 16.22 -15.01 -38.12
CA GLY A 131 16.62 -14.84 -39.53
C GLY A 131 17.71 -13.79 -39.69
N ASN A 132 17.54 -12.61 -39.07
CA ASN A 132 18.39 -11.44 -39.18
C ASN A 132 18.91 -10.89 -37.84
N TYR A 133 18.75 -11.61 -36.73
CA TYR A 133 19.22 -11.19 -35.40
C TYR A 133 19.77 -12.37 -34.57
N GLU A 134 20.52 -12.05 -33.51
CA GLU A 134 20.99 -12.98 -32.49
C GLU A 134 20.40 -12.61 -31.12
N ILE A 135 20.22 -13.60 -30.24
CA ILE A 135 19.61 -13.43 -28.92
C ILE A 135 20.64 -13.72 -27.83
N PHE A 136 20.76 -12.83 -26.86
CA PHE A 136 21.68 -12.94 -25.72
C PHE A 136 20.90 -12.88 -24.40
N ALA A 137 21.28 -13.70 -23.43
CA ALA A 137 20.88 -13.47 -22.04
C ALA A 137 21.70 -12.32 -21.48
N VAL A 138 21.06 -11.34 -20.87
CA VAL A 138 21.74 -10.12 -20.38
C VAL A 138 21.30 -9.72 -18.97
N ARG A 139 22.19 -9.01 -18.29
CA ARG A 139 21.96 -8.34 -17.00
C ARG A 139 22.48 -6.91 -17.04
N TRP A 140 21.82 -5.98 -16.37
CA TRP A 140 22.29 -4.61 -16.26
C TRP A 140 21.96 -4.01 -14.87
N PRO A 141 22.84 -3.16 -14.30
CA PRO A 141 22.54 -2.45 -13.06
C PRO A 141 21.31 -1.54 -13.21
N ALA A 142 20.47 -1.46 -12.18
CA ALA A 142 19.33 -0.57 -12.14
C ALA A 142 19.44 0.43 -10.99
N VAL A 143 19.27 -0.03 -9.75
CA VAL A 143 19.34 0.81 -8.53
C VAL A 143 20.07 0.05 -7.44
N ARG A 144 21.05 0.68 -6.79
CA ARG A 144 21.89 0.03 -5.75
C ARG A 144 22.39 -1.35 -6.21
N GLN A 145 21.92 -2.43 -5.60
CA GLN A 145 22.29 -3.82 -5.95
C GLN A 145 21.19 -4.57 -6.74
N VAL A 146 20.13 -3.87 -7.14
CA VAL A 146 19.07 -4.41 -8.00
C VAL A 146 19.47 -4.26 -9.45
N HIS A 147 19.31 -5.35 -10.19
CA HIS A 147 19.61 -5.44 -11.62
C HIS A 147 18.34 -5.72 -12.42
N GLY A 148 18.32 -5.26 -13.67
CA GLY A 148 17.48 -5.88 -14.68
C GLY A 148 18.14 -7.15 -15.22
N GLU A 149 17.37 -8.19 -15.43
CA GLU A 149 17.79 -9.40 -16.15
C GLU A 149 16.77 -9.73 -17.24
N GLY A 150 17.22 -10.27 -18.36
CA GLY A 150 16.33 -10.54 -19.49
C GLY A 150 17.06 -11.01 -20.73
N LEU A 151 16.46 -10.77 -21.89
CA LEU A 151 17.03 -11.10 -23.20
C LEU A 151 17.26 -9.85 -24.04
N LEU A 152 18.33 -9.85 -24.83
CA LEU A 152 18.64 -8.81 -25.81
C LEU A 152 18.70 -9.44 -27.20
N LEU A 153 17.87 -8.95 -28.12
CA LEU A 153 17.85 -9.33 -29.52
C LEU A 153 18.60 -8.26 -30.31
N VAL A 154 19.70 -8.65 -30.95
CA VAL A 154 20.59 -7.74 -31.68
C VAL A 154 20.53 -8.08 -33.17
N PRO A 155 20.11 -7.16 -34.04
CA PRO A 155 20.19 -7.33 -35.50
C PRO A 155 21.62 -7.60 -35.96
N ARG A 156 21.79 -8.40 -37.02
CA ARG A 156 23.10 -8.66 -37.65
C ARG A 156 23.62 -7.48 -38.49
N GLY A 157 22.77 -6.49 -38.76
CA GLY A 157 23.14 -5.24 -39.42
C GLY A 157 22.82 -4.03 -38.53
N ASP A 158 22.83 -2.85 -39.11
CA ASP A 158 22.50 -1.62 -38.38
C ASP A 158 21.08 -1.70 -37.83
N LYS A 159 20.94 -1.43 -36.53
CA LYS A 159 19.64 -1.35 -35.86
C LYS A 159 18.85 -0.16 -36.44
N VAL A 160 17.55 -0.33 -36.64
CA VAL A 160 16.67 0.77 -37.08
C VAL A 160 16.06 1.57 -35.92
N ALA A 161 15.91 0.93 -34.77
CA ALA A 161 15.39 1.51 -33.53
C ALA A 161 15.83 0.67 -32.32
N ASP A 162 15.82 1.29 -31.15
CA ASP A 162 16.05 0.66 -29.85
C ASP A 162 14.72 0.49 -29.13
N ILE A 163 14.36 -0.74 -28.74
CA ILE A 163 13.03 -1.02 -28.17
C ILE A 163 13.16 -1.80 -26.87
N ILE A 164 12.38 -1.40 -25.87
CA ILE A 164 12.10 -2.21 -24.68
C ILE A 164 10.74 -2.89 -24.87
N ALA A 165 10.73 -4.22 -24.94
CA ALA A 165 9.53 -5.03 -25.12
C ALA A 165 9.22 -5.80 -23.82
N ILE A 166 8.15 -5.42 -23.12
CA ILE A 166 7.88 -5.86 -21.75
C ILE A 166 6.73 -6.88 -21.72
N PRO A 167 6.96 -8.12 -21.26
CA PRO A 167 5.94 -9.16 -21.19
C PRO A 167 4.91 -8.86 -20.07
N ASP A 168 3.79 -9.61 -20.05
CA ASP A 168 3.01 -9.70 -18.81
C ASP A 168 3.82 -10.41 -17.71
N ALA A 169 3.51 -10.17 -16.44
CA ALA A 169 4.25 -10.78 -15.32
C ALA A 169 4.19 -12.32 -15.31
N ASP A 170 3.18 -12.94 -15.92
CA ASP A 170 3.10 -14.41 -16.03
C ASP A 170 3.74 -14.96 -17.32
N GLN A 171 4.42 -14.11 -18.09
CA GLN A 171 5.18 -14.46 -19.29
C GLN A 171 6.68 -14.27 -19.07
N THR A 172 7.47 -15.19 -19.60
CA THR A 172 8.93 -15.09 -19.61
C THR A 172 9.43 -14.33 -20.83
N PRO A 173 10.61 -13.68 -20.74
CA PRO A 173 11.30 -13.14 -21.92
C PRO A 173 11.39 -14.15 -23.07
N GLU A 174 11.73 -15.40 -22.78
CA GLU A 174 11.88 -16.48 -23.77
C GLU A 174 10.59 -16.72 -24.56
N GLN A 175 9.44 -16.68 -23.90
CA GLN A 175 8.14 -16.90 -24.53
C GLN A 175 7.81 -15.83 -25.57
N ILE A 176 7.95 -14.55 -25.21
CA ILE A 176 7.64 -13.45 -26.15
C ILE A 176 8.73 -13.27 -27.23
N CYS A 177 9.91 -13.86 -27.03
CA CYS A 177 10.96 -13.97 -28.04
C CYS A 177 10.80 -15.19 -28.97
N GLY A 178 9.87 -16.11 -28.67
CA GLY A 178 9.68 -17.34 -29.44
C GLY A 178 10.74 -18.42 -29.19
N LEU A 179 11.46 -18.34 -28.07
CA LEU A 179 12.37 -19.37 -27.57
C LEU A 179 11.67 -20.37 -26.64
N ALA A 180 10.46 -20.11 -26.17
CA ALA A 180 9.71 -21.05 -25.33
C ALA A 180 8.23 -21.07 -25.72
N GLU A 181 7.57 -22.18 -25.44
CA GLU A 181 6.13 -22.32 -25.61
C GLU A 181 5.36 -21.48 -24.57
N GLY A 182 4.12 -21.10 -24.90
CA GLY A 182 3.20 -20.40 -23.99
C GLY A 182 2.70 -19.05 -24.52
N VAL A 183 3.34 -18.50 -25.56
CA VAL A 183 2.85 -17.32 -26.29
C VAL A 183 2.75 -17.66 -27.78
N PRO A 184 1.59 -17.48 -28.42
CA PRO A 184 1.41 -17.80 -29.83
C PRO A 184 2.33 -16.94 -30.71
N PRO A 185 2.82 -17.44 -31.86
CA PRO A 185 3.70 -16.68 -32.78
C PRO A 185 3.15 -15.29 -33.16
N GLU A 186 1.82 -15.18 -33.19
CA GLU A 186 1.07 -13.96 -33.44
C GLU A 186 1.25 -12.87 -32.39
N SER A 187 1.62 -13.27 -31.17
CA SER A 187 1.80 -12.40 -30.02
C SER A 187 3.24 -12.37 -29.50
N GLN A 188 4.20 -12.95 -30.22
CA GLN A 188 5.64 -12.86 -29.94
C GLN A 188 6.19 -11.50 -30.41
N PHE A 189 5.69 -10.40 -29.83
CA PHE A 189 5.96 -9.05 -30.32
C PHE A 189 7.45 -8.67 -30.23
N ALA A 190 8.19 -9.14 -29.23
CA ALA A 190 9.64 -8.91 -29.15
C ALA A 190 10.39 -9.52 -30.35
N ARG A 191 10.04 -10.76 -30.72
CA ARG A 191 10.56 -11.42 -31.92
C ARG A 191 10.22 -10.64 -33.19
N ARG A 192 8.97 -10.22 -33.35
CA ARG A 192 8.50 -9.50 -34.54
C ARG A 192 9.20 -8.16 -34.73
N LEU A 193 9.47 -7.44 -33.65
CA LEU A 193 10.23 -6.20 -33.68
C LEU A 193 11.68 -6.44 -34.13
N ALA A 194 12.32 -7.50 -33.62
CA ALA A 194 13.66 -7.89 -34.04
C ALA A 194 13.73 -8.35 -35.50
N ASP A 195 12.72 -9.11 -35.96
CA ASP A 195 12.55 -9.50 -37.38
C ASP A 195 12.50 -8.25 -38.29
N ASN A 196 11.99 -7.12 -37.80
CA ASN A 196 11.94 -5.82 -38.49
C ASN A 196 13.19 -4.93 -38.27
N GLY A 197 14.30 -5.51 -37.81
CA GLY A 197 15.61 -4.84 -37.71
C GLY A 197 15.81 -3.99 -36.46
N CYS A 198 14.92 -4.08 -35.47
CA CYS A 198 15.08 -3.36 -34.20
C CYS A 198 16.02 -4.11 -33.25
N ARG A 199 16.77 -3.38 -32.42
CA ARG A 199 17.42 -3.96 -31.24
C ARG A 199 16.41 -3.98 -30.10
N VAL A 200 16.13 -5.15 -29.54
CA VAL A 200 15.03 -5.34 -28.59
C VAL A 200 15.56 -5.88 -27.27
N LEU A 201 15.34 -5.13 -26.19
CA LEU A 201 15.59 -5.58 -24.82
C LEU A 201 14.28 -6.05 -24.19
N VAL A 202 14.30 -7.23 -23.60
CA VAL A 202 13.13 -7.89 -23.00
C VAL A 202 13.41 -8.17 -21.53
N PRO A 203 12.92 -7.33 -20.60
CA PRO A 203 13.17 -7.51 -19.17
C PRO A 203 12.30 -8.63 -18.58
N THR A 204 12.81 -9.22 -17.50
CA THR A 204 12.05 -10.12 -16.63
C THR A 204 11.25 -9.30 -15.61
N LEU A 205 9.94 -9.51 -15.56
CA LEU A 205 9.09 -9.01 -14.49
C LEU A 205 8.94 -10.06 -13.38
N ILE A 206 8.64 -9.62 -12.15
CA ILE A 206 8.36 -10.55 -11.04
C ILE A 206 7.03 -11.27 -11.30
N SER A 207 7.02 -12.60 -11.29
CA SER A 207 5.83 -13.37 -11.65
C SER A 207 4.72 -13.33 -10.61
N ARG A 208 3.47 -13.65 -11.00
CA ARG A 208 2.37 -13.82 -10.03
C ARG A 208 2.28 -15.26 -9.51
N GLU A 209 3.32 -16.06 -9.65
CA GLU A 209 3.37 -17.42 -9.09
C GLU A 209 3.10 -17.37 -7.58
N MET A 210 2.22 -18.25 -7.10
CA MET A 210 1.86 -18.32 -5.68
C MET A 210 2.76 -19.31 -4.95
N ALA A 211 3.27 -18.90 -3.80
CA ALA A 211 4.06 -19.75 -2.92
C ALA A 211 3.72 -19.47 -1.46
N LYS A 212 3.76 -20.52 -0.64
CA LYS A 212 3.70 -20.36 0.82
C LYS A 212 4.99 -19.71 1.32
N ARG A 213 4.86 -18.51 1.90
CA ARG A 213 5.96 -17.71 2.44
C ARG A 213 6.11 -17.92 3.93
N ALA A 214 7.36 -17.93 4.39
CA ALA A 214 7.70 -18.06 5.80
C ALA A 214 9.05 -17.40 6.10
N PRO A 215 9.27 -17.03 7.37
CA PRO A 215 10.61 -16.73 7.86
C PRO A 215 11.58 -17.88 7.53
N PRO A 216 12.86 -17.59 7.27
CA PRO A 216 13.87 -18.63 7.05
C PRO A 216 13.88 -19.68 8.17
N GLY A 217 13.85 -20.96 7.80
CA GLY A 217 13.84 -22.09 8.74
C GLY A 217 12.48 -22.41 9.37
N GLN A 218 11.38 -21.81 8.92
CA GLN A 218 10.03 -22.06 9.43
C GLN A 218 9.07 -22.56 8.35
N ALA A 219 7.96 -23.18 8.76
CA ALA A 219 6.91 -23.62 7.85
C ALA A 219 6.12 -22.43 7.27
N GLY A 220 5.70 -22.56 6.01
CA GLY A 220 4.88 -21.61 5.25
C GLY A 220 3.64 -21.12 6.01
N ARG A 221 3.45 -19.80 6.13
CA ARG A 221 2.34 -19.16 6.87
C ARG A 221 1.29 -18.51 5.95
N ALA A 222 1.70 -17.71 4.97
CA ALA A 222 0.80 -17.03 4.03
C ALA A 222 1.06 -17.48 2.58
N ASN A 223 0.01 -17.75 1.79
CA ASN A 223 0.14 -18.08 0.38
C ASN A 223 0.11 -16.79 -0.46
N LEU A 224 1.26 -16.34 -0.94
CA LEU A 224 1.43 -15.04 -1.60
C LEU A 224 1.93 -15.21 -3.02
N THR A 225 1.51 -14.32 -3.92
CA THR A 225 2.19 -14.17 -5.21
C THR A 225 3.62 -13.65 -5.00
N ASN A 226 4.57 -13.93 -5.92
CA ASN A 226 5.90 -13.32 -5.84
C ASN A 226 5.80 -11.78 -5.87
N ARG A 227 4.86 -11.21 -6.63
CA ARG A 227 4.61 -9.77 -6.69
C ARG A 227 4.17 -9.20 -5.34
N GLU A 228 3.17 -9.79 -4.69
CA GLU A 228 2.71 -9.35 -3.38
C GLU A 228 3.81 -9.48 -2.31
N PHE A 229 4.60 -10.56 -2.37
CA PHE A 229 5.71 -10.76 -1.43
C PHE A 229 6.76 -9.64 -1.52
N CYS A 230 7.10 -9.17 -2.73
CA CYS A 230 7.99 -8.03 -2.92
C CYS A 230 7.30 -6.68 -2.59
N TYR A 231 6.00 -6.55 -2.87
CA TYR A 231 5.23 -5.33 -2.63
C TYR A 231 5.17 -4.96 -1.14
N ARG A 232 4.88 -5.93 -0.27
CA ARG A 232 4.65 -5.70 1.17
C ARG A 232 5.75 -4.89 1.87
N PRO A 233 7.03 -5.33 1.90
CA PRO A 233 8.09 -4.55 2.52
C PRO A 233 8.44 -3.28 1.75
N ALA A 234 8.31 -3.28 0.42
CA ALA A 234 8.60 -2.11 -0.40
C ALA A 234 7.65 -0.93 -0.08
N PHE A 235 6.35 -1.22 0.05
CA PHE A 235 5.30 -0.22 0.26
C PHE A 235 5.49 0.54 1.58
N GLU A 236 5.79 -0.19 2.66
CA GLU A 236 6.11 0.37 3.98
C GLU A 236 7.32 1.33 3.94
N LEU A 237 8.25 1.05 3.02
CA LEU A 237 9.49 1.81 2.83
C LEU A 237 9.37 2.84 1.70
N GLY A 238 8.17 3.16 1.22
CA GLY A 238 7.92 4.22 0.23
C GLY A 238 8.33 3.87 -1.20
N ARG A 239 8.41 2.57 -1.51
CA ARG A 239 8.69 2.05 -2.86
C ARG A 239 7.56 1.14 -3.31
N GLY A 240 7.37 1.01 -4.61
CA GLY A 240 6.45 0.02 -5.19
C GLY A 240 7.20 -1.04 -5.99
N LEU A 241 6.59 -2.20 -6.18
CA LEU A 241 7.11 -3.18 -7.15
C LEU A 241 7.14 -2.58 -8.56
N ILE A 242 6.10 -1.81 -8.93
CA ILE A 242 6.06 -1.01 -10.16
C ILE A 242 7.29 -0.10 -10.25
N GLY A 243 7.67 0.56 -9.14
CA GLY A 243 8.85 1.42 -9.08
C GLY A 243 10.16 0.68 -9.37
N TYR A 244 10.38 -0.49 -8.78
CA TYR A 244 11.56 -1.31 -9.07
C TYR A 244 11.62 -1.75 -10.54
N GLU A 245 10.49 -2.18 -11.11
CA GLU A 245 10.43 -2.59 -12.52
C GLU A 245 10.63 -1.40 -13.46
N LEU A 246 10.10 -0.23 -13.11
CA LEU A 246 10.38 1.03 -13.82
C LEU A 246 11.86 1.40 -13.74
N GLN A 247 12.52 1.27 -12.59
CA GLN A 247 13.96 1.57 -12.49
C GLN A 247 14.79 0.66 -13.41
N LYS A 248 14.44 -0.63 -13.53
CA LYS A 248 15.09 -1.55 -14.47
C LYS A 248 14.91 -1.14 -15.92
N VAL A 249 13.70 -0.72 -16.29
CA VAL A 249 13.37 -0.25 -17.64
C VAL A 249 14.05 1.08 -17.96
N LEU A 250 14.03 2.04 -17.04
CA LEU A 250 14.65 3.34 -17.22
C LEU A 250 16.17 3.28 -17.25
N ALA A 251 16.79 2.32 -16.55
CA ALA A 251 18.23 2.05 -16.68
C ALA A 251 18.59 1.61 -18.11
N ALA A 252 17.70 0.86 -18.79
CA ALA A 252 17.91 0.51 -20.19
C ALA A 252 17.72 1.73 -21.13
N VAL A 253 16.81 2.65 -20.80
CA VAL A 253 16.68 3.93 -21.52
C VAL A 253 17.97 4.77 -21.38
N ASP A 254 18.55 4.83 -20.18
CA ASP A 254 19.84 5.51 -19.95
C ASP A 254 20.95 4.93 -20.84
N TRP A 255 20.99 3.60 -20.98
CA TRP A 255 21.95 2.94 -21.87
C TRP A 255 21.70 3.23 -23.35
N PHE A 256 20.44 3.19 -23.80
CA PHE A 256 20.11 3.49 -25.20
C PHE A 256 20.47 4.93 -25.58
N GLU A 257 20.19 5.91 -24.71
CA GLU A 257 20.59 7.30 -24.92
C GLU A 257 22.12 7.44 -25.03
N LYS A 258 22.86 6.86 -24.06
CA LYS A 258 24.32 6.88 -24.05
C LYS A 258 24.93 6.23 -25.29
N ALA A 259 24.42 5.07 -25.70
CA ALA A 259 24.90 4.37 -26.89
C ALA A 259 24.70 5.20 -28.16
N ALA A 260 23.55 5.86 -28.28
CA ALA A 260 23.26 6.73 -29.41
C ALA A 260 24.16 7.96 -29.49
N THR A 261 24.46 8.59 -28.35
CA THR A 261 25.43 9.70 -28.30
C THR A 261 26.83 9.25 -28.74
N ALA A 262 27.26 8.06 -28.32
CA ALA A 262 28.54 7.50 -28.74
C ALA A 262 28.57 7.17 -30.24
N GLU A 263 27.49 6.60 -30.79
CA GLU A 263 27.32 6.35 -32.22
C GLU A 263 27.44 7.66 -33.03
N GLN A 264 26.77 8.73 -32.60
CA GLN A 264 26.86 10.06 -33.22
C GLN A 264 28.28 10.63 -33.18
N ALA A 265 28.99 10.50 -32.05
CA ALA A 265 30.36 10.99 -31.90
C ALA A 265 31.38 10.23 -32.77
N SER A 266 31.10 8.97 -33.12
CA SER A 266 31.99 8.11 -33.92
C SER A 266 31.99 8.37 -35.43
N GLY A 267 31.15 9.30 -35.93
CA GLY A 267 31.05 9.61 -37.37
C GLY A 267 30.26 8.58 -38.20
N SER A 268 29.68 7.58 -37.55
CA SER A 268 28.70 6.66 -38.15
C SER A 268 27.45 7.47 -38.53
N ARG A 269 27.09 7.52 -39.82
CA ARG A 269 26.01 8.38 -40.35
C ARG A 269 24.70 8.13 -39.56
N PRO A 270 24.23 9.07 -38.73
CA PRO A 270 22.90 8.92 -38.13
C PRO A 270 21.87 9.10 -39.25
N PRO A 271 20.79 8.30 -39.32
CA PRO A 271 19.61 8.75 -40.03
C PRO A 271 19.15 10.09 -39.43
N PRO A 272 18.53 11.00 -40.21
CA PRO A 272 18.04 12.26 -39.66
C PRO A 272 17.04 12.02 -38.52
N GLY A 273 17.33 12.58 -37.33
CA GLY A 273 16.53 12.44 -36.10
C GLY A 273 17.29 11.72 -34.98
N ALA A 274 17.03 12.09 -33.73
CA ALA A 274 17.59 11.48 -32.51
C ALA A 274 17.43 9.94 -32.46
N PRO A 275 18.14 9.23 -31.56
CA PRO A 275 17.84 7.81 -31.29
C PRO A 275 16.36 7.58 -31.09
N ARG A 276 15.80 6.62 -31.83
CA ARG A 276 14.38 6.27 -31.76
C ARG A 276 14.21 5.20 -30.69
N ILE A 277 13.82 5.61 -29.50
CA ILE A 277 13.58 4.74 -28.36
C ILE A 277 12.09 4.41 -28.28
N GLY A 278 11.74 3.16 -28.52
CA GLY A 278 10.39 2.64 -28.34
C GLY A 278 10.23 1.86 -27.04
N ILE A 279 9.02 1.89 -26.47
CA ILE A 279 8.63 0.96 -25.41
C ILE A 279 7.27 0.35 -25.73
N ILE A 280 7.14 -0.96 -25.57
CA ILE A 280 5.88 -1.66 -25.78
C ILE A 280 5.68 -2.75 -24.74
N GLY A 281 4.46 -2.94 -24.25
CA GLY A 281 4.18 -4.04 -23.34
C GLY A 281 2.74 -4.53 -23.34
N TYR A 282 2.58 -5.74 -22.80
CA TYR A 282 1.29 -6.43 -22.64
C TYR A 282 0.98 -6.68 -21.16
N GLY A 283 -0.26 -6.45 -20.72
CA GLY A 283 -0.67 -6.75 -19.36
C GLY A 283 0.07 -5.90 -18.32
N GLU A 284 0.79 -6.55 -17.39
CA GLU A 284 1.70 -5.82 -16.47
C GLU A 284 2.77 -5.03 -17.23
N GLY A 285 3.30 -5.58 -18.32
CA GLY A 285 4.24 -4.86 -19.17
C GLY A 285 3.61 -3.62 -19.83
N GLY A 286 2.30 -3.64 -20.09
CA GLY A 286 1.55 -2.49 -20.58
C GLY A 286 1.47 -1.37 -19.53
N LEU A 287 1.26 -1.72 -18.26
CA LEU A 287 1.34 -0.76 -17.14
C LEU A 287 2.72 -0.12 -17.07
N ILE A 288 3.78 -0.94 -17.07
CA ILE A 288 5.16 -0.45 -16.96
C ILE A 288 5.54 0.41 -18.17
N ALA A 289 5.14 0.02 -19.38
CA ALA A 289 5.37 0.81 -20.60
C ALA A 289 4.69 2.17 -20.55
N LEU A 290 3.41 2.23 -20.16
CA LEU A 290 2.65 3.48 -20.04
C LEU A 290 3.27 4.39 -18.99
N ALA A 291 3.56 3.86 -17.80
CA ALA A 291 4.16 4.62 -16.71
C ALA A 291 5.57 5.13 -17.05
N ALA A 292 6.42 4.29 -17.67
CA ALA A 292 7.76 4.69 -18.11
C ALA A 292 7.72 5.82 -19.13
N ALA A 293 6.89 5.70 -20.17
CA ALA A 293 6.72 6.76 -21.18
C ALA A 293 6.16 8.05 -20.57
N ALA A 294 5.25 7.96 -19.59
CA ALA A 294 4.72 9.12 -18.89
C ALA A 294 5.79 9.84 -18.06
N ILE A 295 6.71 9.13 -17.41
CA ILE A 295 7.72 9.72 -16.51
C ILE A 295 9.05 10.07 -17.20
N ASP A 296 9.33 9.52 -18.38
CA ASP A 296 10.58 9.75 -19.11
C ASP A 296 10.33 10.29 -20.53
N PRO A 297 10.70 11.55 -20.81
CA PRO A 297 10.45 12.17 -22.11
C PRO A 297 11.36 11.63 -23.23
N ARG A 298 12.41 10.85 -22.91
CA ARG A 298 13.35 10.29 -23.90
C ARG A 298 12.78 9.11 -24.70
N ILE A 299 11.64 8.57 -24.29
CA ILE A 299 10.95 7.48 -24.99
C ILE A 299 10.04 8.08 -26.07
N ASP A 300 10.31 7.85 -27.35
CA ASP A 300 9.61 8.49 -28.46
C ASP A 300 8.22 7.90 -28.75
N VAL A 301 8.07 6.59 -28.58
CA VAL A 301 6.84 5.86 -28.92
C VAL A 301 6.50 4.84 -27.83
N CYS A 302 5.25 4.84 -27.37
CA CYS A 302 4.73 3.91 -26.38
C CYS A 302 3.64 3.02 -26.99
N GLY A 303 3.76 1.71 -26.83
CA GLY A 303 2.71 0.73 -27.18
C GLY A 303 2.17 0.06 -25.92
N VAL A 304 0.85 0.10 -25.73
CA VAL A 304 0.17 -0.48 -24.56
C VAL A 304 -0.88 -1.45 -25.04
N SER A 305 -0.70 -2.73 -24.70
CA SER A 305 -1.67 -3.79 -24.98
C SER A 305 -2.17 -4.39 -23.67
N GLY A 306 -3.47 -4.69 -23.59
CA GLY A 306 -4.03 -5.45 -22.46
C GLY A 306 -3.94 -4.77 -21.09
N TYR A 307 -3.95 -3.43 -21.03
CA TYR A 307 -3.89 -2.68 -19.76
C TYR A 307 -4.75 -1.41 -19.71
N PHE A 308 -4.74 -0.60 -20.77
CA PHE A 308 -5.26 0.77 -20.75
C PHE A 308 -6.78 0.85 -20.54
N GLY A 309 -7.24 1.64 -19.56
CA GLY A 309 -8.65 1.96 -19.39
C GLY A 309 -8.99 2.68 -18.08
N SER A 310 -10.27 2.71 -17.70
CA SER A 310 -10.67 3.35 -16.44
C SER A 310 -10.03 2.65 -15.24
N ARG A 311 -9.47 3.46 -14.34
CA ARG A 311 -8.77 3.01 -13.13
C ARG A 311 -9.62 3.07 -11.85
N GLN A 312 -10.91 3.39 -11.96
CA GLN A 312 -11.82 3.53 -10.79
C GLN A 312 -12.07 2.19 -10.08
N SER A 313 -11.75 1.05 -10.72
CA SER A 313 -11.81 -0.28 -10.10
C SER A 313 -10.45 -0.86 -9.70
N ILE A 314 -9.38 -0.05 -9.63
CA ILE A 314 -8.01 -0.51 -9.32
C ILE A 314 -7.91 -1.26 -7.98
N TRP A 315 -8.79 -0.97 -7.03
CA TRP A 315 -8.87 -1.66 -5.74
C TRP A 315 -9.25 -3.15 -5.85
N ARG A 316 -9.73 -3.62 -7.02
CA ARG A 316 -10.05 -5.04 -7.30
C ARG A 316 -8.88 -5.81 -7.90
N GLU A 317 -7.92 -5.12 -8.49
CA GLU A 317 -6.78 -5.72 -9.22
C GLU A 317 -5.76 -6.34 -8.27
N PRO A 318 -4.65 -6.98 -8.69
CA PRO A 318 -3.62 -7.43 -7.76
C PRO A 318 -3.09 -6.30 -6.86
N ILE A 319 -2.79 -6.59 -5.59
CA ILE A 319 -2.44 -5.56 -4.60
C ILE A 319 -1.16 -4.80 -4.96
N ASP A 320 -0.26 -5.39 -5.75
CA ASP A 320 0.93 -4.70 -6.26
C ASP A 320 0.62 -3.52 -7.20
N ARG A 321 -0.63 -3.41 -7.68
CA ARG A 321 -1.16 -2.22 -8.40
C ARG A 321 -1.83 -1.19 -7.50
N ASN A 322 -1.95 -1.44 -6.19
CA ASN A 322 -2.58 -0.53 -5.24
C ASN A 322 -1.58 0.55 -4.79
N VAL A 323 -1.47 1.59 -5.61
CA VAL A 323 -0.51 2.69 -5.44
C VAL A 323 -1.14 3.82 -4.61
N PHE A 324 -0.43 4.29 -3.58
CA PHE A 324 -0.92 5.33 -2.67
C PHE A 324 -1.01 6.70 -3.36
N GLY A 325 -2.19 7.31 -3.42
CA GLY A 325 -2.41 8.62 -4.04
C GLY A 325 -2.56 8.63 -5.57
N TRP A 326 -2.61 7.46 -6.22
CA TRP A 326 -2.70 7.38 -7.68
C TRP A 326 -3.91 8.13 -8.27
N LEU A 327 -5.12 7.82 -7.79
CA LEU A 327 -6.38 8.39 -8.28
C LEU A 327 -6.64 9.82 -7.81
N ASP A 328 -5.85 10.35 -6.87
CA ASP A 328 -5.94 11.76 -6.46
C ASP A 328 -5.57 12.70 -7.63
N GLU A 329 -4.54 12.32 -8.40
CA GLU A 329 -4.05 13.14 -9.51
C GLU A 329 -4.11 12.47 -10.89
N PHE A 330 -4.16 11.14 -10.94
CA PHE A 330 -3.91 10.36 -12.16
C PHE A 330 -4.93 9.26 -12.44
N GLY A 331 -5.00 8.91 -13.71
CA GLY A 331 -5.66 7.77 -14.32
C GLY A 331 -4.97 7.55 -15.67
N ASP A 332 -5.38 6.54 -16.43
CA ASP A 332 -4.67 6.21 -17.67
C ASP A 332 -4.78 7.34 -18.71
N ALA A 333 -5.91 8.05 -18.76
CA ALA A 333 -6.04 9.25 -19.59
C ALA A 333 -5.04 10.36 -19.19
N GLU A 334 -4.87 10.60 -17.89
CA GLU A 334 -3.89 11.58 -17.39
C GLU A 334 -2.45 11.16 -17.73
N LEU A 335 -2.12 9.86 -17.61
CA LEU A 335 -0.83 9.32 -18.03
C LEU A 335 -0.59 9.48 -19.53
N ALA A 336 -1.60 9.20 -20.37
CA ALA A 336 -1.53 9.44 -21.81
C ALA A 336 -1.22 10.91 -22.12
N THR A 337 -1.77 11.85 -21.35
CA THR A 337 -1.44 13.28 -21.51
C THR A 337 0.01 13.62 -21.16
N LEU A 338 0.68 12.86 -20.29
CA LEU A 338 2.11 13.04 -20.01
C LEU A 338 3.02 12.50 -21.14
N ILE A 339 2.48 11.65 -22.01
CA ILE A 339 3.20 11.14 -23.18
C ILE A 339 3.16 12.18 -24.30
N ALA A 340 2.01 12.83 -24.51
CA ALA A 340 1.83 13.88 -25.52
C ALA A 340 2.95 14.95 -25.47
N PRO A 341 3.46 15.41 -26.63
CA PRO A 341 3.00 15.13 -27.99
C PRO A 341 3.54 13.82 -28.59
N ARG A 342 4.22 12.98 -27.82
CA ARG A 342 4.81 11.71 -28.32
C ARG A 342 3.71 10.68 -28.58
N MET A 343 4.01 9.69 -29.43
CA MET A 343 3.02 8.72 -29.89
C MET A 343 2.68 7.69 -28.80
N LEU A 344 1.39 7.46 -28.59
CA LEU A 344 0.87 6.36 -27.77
C LEU A 344 -0.07 5.50 -28.63
N VAL A 345 0.26 4.22 -28.75
CA VAL A 345 -0.54 3.19 -29.42
C VAL A 345 -1.23 2.36 -28.34
N VAL A 346 -2.56 2.34 -28.32
CA VAL A 346 -3.37 1.53 -27.41
C VAL A 346 -4.01 0.39 -28.21
N GLU A 347 -3.68 -0.84 -27.85
CA GLU A 347 -4.31 -2.05 -28.37
C GLU A 347 -5.28 -2.61 -27.34
N ASN A 348 -6.56 -2.66 -27.70
CA ASN A 348 -7.62 -3.15 -26.85
C ASN A 348 -8.26 -4.39 -27.48
N ARG A 349 -7.75 -5.57 -27.16
CA ARG A 349 -8.28 -6.85 -27.66
C ARG A 349 -8.18 -8.00 -26.68
N SER A 350 -6.98 -8.22 -26.15
CA SER A 350 -6.69 -9.29 -25.20
C SER A 350 -6.21 -8.69 -23.89
N TYR A 351 -6.55 -9.35 -22.79
CA TYR A 351 -6.16 -8.97 -21.44
C TYR A 351 -5.67 -10.20 -20.69
N PRO A 352 -4.65 -10.07 -19.82
CA PRO A 352 -4.38 -11.11 -18.85
C PRO A 352 -5.57 -11.22 -17.90
N GLU A 353 -6.07 -12.43 -17.71
CA GLU A 353 -7.16 -12.71 -16.78
C GLU A 353 -6.68 -13.61 -15.65
N ARG A 354 -6.95 -13.20 -14.40
CA ARG A 354 -6.57 -13.99 -13.24
C ARG A 354 -7.48 -13.69 -12.05
N LYS A 355 -7.83 -14.74 -11.31
CA LYS A 355 -8.45 -14.63 -9.99
C LYS A 355 -7.46 -15.10 -8.94
N LEU A 356 -7.18 -14.26 -7.95
CA LEU A 356 -6.31 -14.57 -6.82
C LEU A 356 -7.20 -14.80 -5.58
N PRO A 357 -7.05 -15.93 -4.89
CA PRO A 357 -7.87 -16.25 -3.72
C PRO A 357 -7.36 -15.53 -2.46
N SER A 358 -8.22 -15.45 -1.44
CA SER A 358 -7.86 -14.97 -0.09
C SER A 358 -7.27 -16.12 0.74
N GLU A 359 -6.02 -16.50 0.44
CA GLU A 359 -5.29 -17.59 1.11
C GLU A 359 -4.05 -17.09 1.90
N GLY A 360 -4.16 -15.90 2.48
CA GLY A 360 -3.07 -15.20 3.16
C GLY A 360 -2.49 -14.04 2.36
N GLY A 361 -2.75 -13.99 1.06
CA GLY A 361 -2.57 -12.81 0.22
C GLY A 361 -3.88 -12.05 -0.01
N ALA A 362 -3.80 -10.88 -0.63
CA ALA A 362 -4.97 -10.09 -0.97
C ALA A 362 -5.78 -10.74 -2.11
N PRO A 363 -7.11 -10.93 -1.95
CA PRO A 363 -7.94 -11.43 -3.04
C PRO A 363 -7.99 -10.41 -4.18
N ALA A 364 -7.96 -10.87 -5.42
CA ALA A 364 -7.96 -9.98 -6.57
C ALA A 364 -8.61 -10.59 -7.81
N VAL A 365 -9.10 -9.72 -8.69
CA VAL A 365 -9.56 -10.06 -10.03
C VAL A 365 -8.82 -9.16 -11.01
N LEU A 366 -7.92 -9.76 -11.78
CA LEU A 366 -7.32 -9.16 -12.96
C LEU A 366 -8.19 -9.52 -14.16
N ALA A 367 -8.72 -8.51 -14.84
CA ALA A 367 -9.62 -8.65 -15.98
C ALA A 367 -9.48 -7.42 -16.89
N ALA A 368 -10.15 -7.46 -18.04
CA ALA A 368 -10.20 -6.31 -18.94
C ALA A 368 -10.68 -5.03 -18.21
N PRO A 369 -9.97 -3.90 -18.34
CA PRO A 369 -10.35 -2.62 -17.79
C PRO A 369 -11.62 -2.11 -18.49
N LEU A 370 -12.44 -1.36 -17.76
CA LEU A 370 -13.67 -0.81 -18.29
C LEU A 370 -13.36 0.38 -19.22
N GLY A 371 -14.00 0.40 -20.40
CA GLY A 371 -14.12 1.60 -21.22
C GLY A 371 -12.82 2.15 -21.80
N ALA A 372 -11.88 1.31 -22.25
CA ALA A 372 -10.61 1.76 -22.84
C ALA A 372 -10.76 2.85 -23.93
N LEU A 373 -11.71 2.69 -24.86
CA LEU A 373 -12.00 3.71 -25.88
C LEU A 373 -12.46 5.05 -25.27
N LYS A 374 -13.34 4.99 -24.24
CA LYS A 374 -13.79 6.19 -23.52
C LYS A 374 -12.63 6.87 -22.80
N GLU A 375 -11.68 6.10 -22.29
CA GLU A 375 -10.49 6.61 -21.63
C GLU A 375 -9.52 7.30 -22.61
N VAL A 376 -9.36 6.76 -23.83
CA VAL A 376 -8.62 7.44 -24.91
C VAL A 376 -9.29 8.77 -25.28
N GLN A 377 -10.61 8.76 -25.47
CA GLN A 377 -11.39 9.98 -25.74
C GLN A 377 -11.26 11.01 -24.60
N ARG A 378 -11.20 10.54 -23.34
CA ARG A 378 -10.95 11.40 -22.17
C ARG A 378 -9.56 12.04 -22.27
N ALA A 379 -8.53 11.29 -22.65
CA ALA A 379 -7.18 11.82 -22.85
C ALA A 379 -7.13 12.90 -23.93
N GLU A 380 -7.79 12.67 -25.07
CA GLU A 380 -7.88 13.66 -26.17
C GLU A 380 -8.58 14.95 -25.71
N LYS A 381 -9.68 14.82 -24.95
CA LYS A 381 -10.39 15.96 -24.38
C LYS A 381 -9.50 16.76 -23.42
N LEU A 382 -8.73 16.08 -22.57
CA LEU A 382 -7.77 16.72 -21.66
C LEU A 382 -6.64 17.46 -22.40
N LEU A 383 -6.36 17.10 -23.65
CA LEU A 383 -5.41 17.79 -24.54
C LEU A 383 -6.03 18.95 -25.33
N GLY A 384 -7.30 19.28 -25.08
CA GLY A 384 -8.03 20.32 -25.78
C GLY A 384 -8.57 19.89 -27.15
N GLY A 385 -8.74 18.58 -27.37
CA GLY A 385 -9.28 17.97 -28.59
C GLY A 385 -8.25 17.71 -29.69
N VAL A 386 -8.65 16.94 -30.70
CA VAL A 386 -7.81 16.54 -31.85
C VAL A 386 -7.29 17.75 -32.64
N GLU A 387 -8.04 18.85 -32.64
CA GLU A 387 -7.72 20.10 -33.35
C GLU A 387 -6.39 20.73 -32.91
N ARG A 388 -5.95 20.52 -31.66
CA ARG A 388 -4.70 21.08 -31.13
C ARG A 388 -3.44 20.34 -31.57
N LYS A 389 -3.56 19.23 -32.32
CA LYS A 389 -2.45 18.41 -32.84
C LYS A 389 -1.44 17.90 -31.79
N LEU A 390 -1.75 18.01 -30.50
CA LEU A 390 -0.95 17.44 -29.41
C LEU A 390 -1.27 15.96 -29.16
N ALA A 391 -2.49 15.52 -29.48
CA ALA A 391 -2.88 14.13 -29.37
C ALA A 391 -2.29 13.33 -30.54
N ARG A 392 -1.38 12.40 -30.24
CA ARG A 392 -0.87 11.40 -31.18
C ARG A 392 -1.20 10.02 -30.63
N PHE A 393 -2.50 9.70 -30.66
CA PHE A 393 -3.02 8.45 -30.15
C PHE A 393 -3.49 7.58 -31.30
N SER A 394 -3.11 6.31 -31.28
CA SER A 394 -3.63 5.30 -32.19
C SER A 394 -4.36 4.24 -31.39
N TYR A 395 -5.63 4.02 -31.70
CA TYR A 395 -6.44 2.99 -31.07
C TYR A 395 -6.62 1.83 -32.06
N ALA A 396 -5.94 0.72 -31.79
CA ALA A 396 -6.03 -0.49 -32.59
C ALA A 396 -7.11 -1.42 -32.01
N ASP A 397 -8.31 -1.35 -32.57
CA ASP A 397 -9.37 -2.35 -32.36
C ASP A 397 -9.20 -3.46 -33.40
N VAL A 398 -8.93 -4.69 -32.95
CA VAL A 398 -8.54 -5.79 -33.84
C VAL A 398 -9.61 -6.87 -33.90
N GLY A 399 -10.79 -6.51 -34.41
CA GLY A 399 -11.75 -7.44 -35.02
C GLY A 399 -12.58 -8.30 -34.04
N PRO A 400 -13.45 -9.19 -34.57
CA PRO A 400 -14.55 -9.81 -33.83
C PRO A 400 -14.11 -10.77 -32.71
N GLU A 401 -14.93 -10.85 -31.64
CA GLU A 401 -14.76 -11.60 -30.37
C GLU A 401 -14.33 -13.07 -30.47
N LYS A 402 -14.36 -13.71 -31.64
CA LYS A 402 -14.15 -15.16 -31.82
C LYS A 402 -12.74 -15.56 -32.23
N ALA A 403 -11.84 -14.62 -32.49
CA ALA A 403 -10.45 -14.94 -32.77
C ALA A 403 -9.67 -15.16 -31.45
N PRO A 404 -8.60 -15.99 -31.43
CA PRO A 404 -7.81 -16.18 -30.22
C PRO A 404 -7.35 -14.84 -29.62
N PRO A 405 -7.13 -14.76 -28.30
CA PRO A 405 -6.69 -13.54 -27.64
C PRO A 405 -5.27 -13.18 -28.13
N LEU A 406 -5.22 -12.31 -29.14
CA LEU A 406 -3.96 -11.79 -29.69
C LEU A 406 -3.63 -10.45 -29.04
N PHE A 407 -2.34 -10.24 -28.82
CA PHE A 407 -1.74 -9.02 -28.29
C PHE A 407 -0.42 -8.76 -29.02
N GLY A 408 0.00 -7.51 -29.13
CA GLY A 408 1.10 -7.16 -30.05
C GLY A 408 0.75 -7.48 -31.50
N GLY A 409 -0.52 -7.26 -31.88
CA GLY A 409 -1.03 -7.55 -33.20
C GLY A 409 -0.42 -6.67 -34.29
N VAL A 410 -0.53 -7.12 -35.54
CA VAL A 410 0.06 -6.45 -36.71
C VAL A 410 -0.38 -4.99 -36.84
N PRO A 411 -1.67 -4.61 -36.64
CA PRO A 411 -2.07 -3.21 -36.72
C PRO A 411 -1.39 -2.33 -35.67
N ALA A 412 -1.32 -2.77 -34.41
CA ALA A 412 -0.64 -2.04 -33.35
C ALA A 412 0.86 -1.91 -33.62
N LEU A 413 1.51 -3.00 -34.04
CA LEU A 413 2.95 -2.98 -34.39
C LEU A 413 3.24 -2.09 -35.59
N ARG A 414 2.35 -2.02 -36.59
CA ARG A 414 2.50 -1.12 -37.74
C ARG A 414 2.55 0.34 -37.32
N GLU A 415 1.59 0.76 -36.50
CA GLU A 415 1.49 2.13 -36.00
C GLU A 415 2.71 2.48 -35.13
N PHE A 416 3.10 1.55 -34.26
CA PHE A 416 4.26 1.69 -33.38
C PHE A 416 5.57 1.83 -34.17
N LEU A 417 5.81 0.95 -35.16
CA LEU A 417 7.00 0.96 -36.00
C LEU A 417 7.03 2.14 -36.98
N GLY A 418 5.87 2.56 -37.48
CA GLY A 418 5.73 3.68 -38.40
C GLY A 418 6.23 4.99 -37.81
N ASP A 419 5.95 5.27 -36.54
CA ASP A 419 6.44 6.49 -35.87
C ASP A 419 7.91 6.41 -35.48
N LEU A 420 8.42 5.19 -35.25
CA LEU A 420 9.86 4.92 -35.19
C LEU A 420 10.52 4.94 -36.59
N GLY A 421 9.80 5.37 -37.62
CA GLY A 421 10.21 5.49 -39.03
C GLY A 421 10.83 4.22 -39.62
N VAL A 422 10.33 3.07 -39.18
CA VAL A 422 10.52 1.76 -39.80
C VAL A 422 9.45 1.60 -40.89
N ARG A 423 9.70 0.76 -41.91
CA ARG A 423 8.77 0.57 -43.04
C ARG A 423 7.37 0.14 -42.52
N PRO A 424 6.27 0.61 -43.14
CA PRO A 424 4.90 0.35 -42.68
C PRO A 424 4.44 -1.12 -42.88
N GLU A 425 5.17 -1.90 -43.67
CA GLU A 425 4.93 -3.33 -43.82
C GLU A 425 5.68 -4.10 -42.73
N VAL A 426 4.97 -4.50 -41.68
CA VAL A 426 5.50 -5.36 -40.63
C VAL A 426 5.83 -6.72 -41.24
N PHE A 427 7.11 -7.05 -41.34
CA PHE A 427 7.55 -8.38 -41.75
C PHE A 427 7.22 -9.39 -40.65
N ILE A 428 6.61 -10.51 -41.03
CA ILE A 428 6.26 -11.61 -40.14
C ILE A 428 7.01 -12.84 -40.63
N SER A 429 7.94 -13.33 -39.81
CA SER A 429 8.61 -14.60 -40.08
C SER A 429 7.72 -15.76 -39.60
N ASP A 430 7.53 -16.76 -40.46
CA ASP A 430 6.90 -18.03 -40.05
C ASP A 430 7.87 -18.96 -39.30
N ARG A 431 9.17 -18.62 -39.26
CA ARG A 431 10.21 -19.46 -38.66
C ARG A 431 10.62 -18.96 -37.27
N PRO A 432 10.31 -19.70 -36.18
CA PRO A 432 10.76 -19.32 -34.84
C PRO A 432 12.28 -19.31 -34.76
N PRO A 433 12.87 -18.51 -33.84
CA PRO A 433 14.29 -18.53 -33.62
C PRO A 433 14.76 -19.91 -33.19
N ARG A 434 15.92 -20.32 -33.68
CA ARG A 434 16.53 -21.59 -33.30
C ARG A 434 17.29 -21.42 -31.99
N HIS A 435 17.09 -22.35 -31.05
CA HIS A 435 17.96 -22.54 -29.89
C HIS A 435 19.36 -22.94 -30.32
N VAL A 436 20.35 -22.18 -29.89
CA VAL A 436 21.75 -22.49 -30.15
C VAL A 436 22.50 -22.86 -28.87
N ALA A 437 22.08 -22.40 -27.69
CA ALA A 437 22.67 -22.76 -26.40
C ALA A 437 21.59 -23.11 -25.35
N ASN A 438 22.03 -23.71 -24.23
CA ASN A 438 21.18 -23.81 -23.05
C ASN A 438 20.85 -22.39 -22.57
N VAL A 439 19.55 -22.14 -22.42
CA VAL A 439 19.01 -20.90 -21.87
C VAL A 439 19.29 -20.86 -20.37
N SER A 440 19.53 -19.67 -19.81
CA SER A 440 19.58 -19.53 -18.35
C SER A 440 18.25 -19.96 -17.75
N ASP A 441 18.26 -20.76 -16.69
CA ASP A 441 17.04 -21.20 -15.99
C ASP A 441 16.14 -19.99 -15.60
N PRO A 442 14.93 -19.84 -16.20
CA PRO A 442 14.02 -18.75 -15.88
C PRO A 442 13.59 -18.74 -14.42
N THR A 443 13.49 -19.90 -13.76
CA THR A 443 13.14 -20.02 -12.34
C THR A 443 14.27 -19.48 -11.47
N ALA A 444 15.52 -19.87 -11.74
CA ALA A 444 16.67 -19.29 -11.04
C ALA A 444 16.80 -17.78 -11.25
N ARG A 445 16.48 -17.27 -12.46
CA ARG A 445 16.42 -15.82 -12.73
C ARG A 445 15.32 -15.14 -11.92
N GLN A 446 14.12 -15.70 -11.85
CA GLN A 446 13.04 -15.18 -11.01
C GLN A 446 13.47 -15.07 -9.54
N GLN A 447 14.07 -16.13 -8.99
CA GLN A 447 14.52 -16.12 -7.60
C GLN A 447 15.58 -15.04 -7.34
N ARG A 448 16.58 -14.88 -8.22
CA ARG A 448 17.58 -13.79 -8.09
C ARG A 448 16.93 -12.41 -8.09
N GLN A 449 15.98 -12.18 -9.00
CA GLN A 449 15.30 -10.90 -9.12
C GLN A 449 14.46 -10.56 -7.87
N ILE A 450 13.82 -11.57 -7.27
CA ILE A 450 13.12 -11.43 -5.98
C ILE A 450 14.14 -11.12 -4.87
N ASP A 451 15.21 -11.91 -4.75
CA ASP A 451 16.21 -11.78 -3.69
C ASP A 451 16.91 -10.41 -3.71
N GLU A 452 17.17 -9.86 -4.88
CA GLU A 452 17.75 -8.52 -5.02
C GLU A 452 16.80 -7.42 -4.51
N ILE A 453 15.52 -7.47 -4.87
CA ILE A 453 14.52 -6.51 -4.38
C ILE A 453 14.36 -6.63 -2.86
N LEU A 454 14.29 -7.86 -2.33
CA LEU A 454 14.16 -8.06 -0.89
C LEU A 454 15.41 -7.60 -0.16
N ARG A 455 16.62 -7.87 -0.66
CA ARG A 455 17.86 -7.35 -0.09
C ARG A 455 17.86 -5.82 -0.06
N ASP A 456 17.38 -5.19 -1.12
CA ASP A 456 17.26 -3.74 -1.19
C ASP A 456 16.28 -3.18 -0.15
N THR A 457 15.09 -3.77 -0.02
CA THR A 457 14.15 -3.38 1.05
C THR A 457 14.73 -3.59 2.45
N GLN A 458 15.52 -4.65 2.69
CA GLN A 458 16.18 -4.82 3.99
C GLN A 458 17.29 -3.80 4.24
N TYR A 459 18.00 -3.35 3.19
CA TYR A 459 18.93 -2.22 3.29
C TYR A 459 18.18 -0.94 3.67
N LEU A 460 17.10 -0.63 2.95
CA LEU A 460 16.27 0.55 3.24
C LEU A 460 15.66 0.52 4.65
N LEU A 461 15.25 -0.65 5.14
CA LEU A 461 14.78 -0.85 6.50
C LEU A 461 15.87 -0.52 7.53
N ALA A 462 17.11 -0.95 7.30
CA ALA A 462 18.24 -0.64 8.18
C ALA A 462 18.59 0.86 8.18
N GLU A 463 18.41 1.55 7.06
CA GLU A 463 18.64 3.00 6.93
C GLU A 463 17.51 3.86 7.52
N SER A 464 16.30 3.30 7.63
CA SER A 464 15.09 4.02 8.00
C SER A 464 15.20 4.85 9.31
N PRO A 465 15.82 4.36 10.40
CA PRO A 465 16.00 5.16 11.62
C PRO A 465 16.80 6.45 11.40
N TYR A 466 17.81 6.43 10.52
CA TYR A 466 18.63 7.61 10.22
C TYR A 466 17.87 8.62 9.35
N VAL A 467 17.11 8.13 8.37
CA VAL A 467 16.22 8.96 7.55
C VAL A 467 15.18 9.65 8.41
N ARG A 468 14.51 8.92 9.32
CA ARG A 468 13.52 9.50 10.25
C ARG A 468 14.15 10.48 11.23
N GLN A 469 15.35 10.22 11.73
CA GLN A 469 16.07 11.18 12.58
C GLN A 469 16.29 12.52 11.86
N GLN A 470 16.68 12.47 10.59
CA GLN A 470 16.84 13.67 9.77
C GLN A 470 15.50 14.35 9.49
N PHE A 471 14.45 13.58 9.20
CA PHE A 471 13.09 14.08 9.01
C PHE A 471 12.58 14.82 10.27
N MET A 472 12.82 14.26 11.46
CA MET A 472 12.37 14.80 12.76
C MET A 472 13.29 15.87 13.36
N LYS A 473 14.33 16.29 12.63
CA LYS A 473 15.39 17.15 13.15
C LYS A 473 14.87 18.42 13.83
N LYS A 474 13.90 19.12 13.22
CA LYS A 474 13.32 20.34 13.80
C LYS A 474 12.73 20.08 15.18
N LEU A 475 11.99 18.98 15.33
CA LEU A 475 11.35 18.61 16.59
C LEU A 475 12.38 18.24 17.66
N THR A 476 13.43 17.50 17.28
CA THR A 476 14.50 17.10 18.22
C THR A 476 15.40 18.25 18.64
N ASP A 477 15.48 19.32 17.85
CA ASP A 477 16.32 20.48 18.14
C ASP A 477 15.69 21.46 19.14
N CYS A 478 14.37 21.41 19.33
CA CYS A 478 13.62 22.29 20.23
C CYS A 478 14.20 22.29 21.66
N LYS A 479 14.29 23.48 22.26
CA LYS A 479 14.87 23.69 23.61
C LYS A 479 13.84 23.94 24.69
N THR A 480 12.62 24.30 24.31
CA THR A 480 11.51 24.55 25.23
C THR A 480 10.28 23.74 24.85
N VAL A 481 9.40 23.50 25.82
CA VAL A 481 8.13 22.79 25.60
C VAL A 481 7.22 23.56 24.64
N ASP A 482 7.20 24.88 24.73
CA ASP A 482 6.37 25.73 23.85
C ASP A 482 6.85 25.69 22.40
N GLU A 483 8.17 25.72 22.19
CA GLU A 483 8.78 25.55 20.88
C GLU A 483 8.47 24.16 20.31
N TYR A 484 8.66 23.12 21.13
CA TYR A 484 8.33 21.75 20.76
C TYR A 484 6.86 21.61 20.36
N ALA A 485 5.94 22.17 21.14
CA ALA A 485 4.51 22.08 20.87
C ALA A 485 4.14 22.74 19.54
N LYS A 486 4.76 23.88 19.20
CA LYS A 486 4.55 24.56 17.91
C LYS A 486 5.11 23.75 16.74
N VAL A 487 6.34 23.26 16.85
CA VAL A 487 6.98 22.44 15.80
C VAL A 487 6.24 21.11 15.61
N ALA A 488 5.74 20.50 16.68
CA ALA A 488 4.94 19.29 16.60
C ALA A 488 3.66 19.47 15.76
N GLU A 489 3.08 20.67 15.69
CA GLU A 489 1.92 20.93 14.80
C GLU A 489 2.29 20.84 13.32
N GLU A 490 3.50 21.26 12.92
CA GLU A 490 3.97 21.08 11.53
C GLU A 490 3.99 19.59 11.14
N TYR A 491 4.51 18.75 12.05
CA TYR A 491 4.56 17.31 11.83
C TYR A 491 3.19 16.63 11.96
N ARG A 492 2.30 17.12 12.83
CA ARG A 492 0.90 16.64 12.89
C ARG A 492 0.16 16.94 11.60
N GLU A 493 0.37 18.12 11.00
CA GLU A 493 -0.26 18.44 9.72
C GLU A 493 0.29 17.54 8.61
N PHE A 494 1.62 17.35 8.52
CA PHE A 494 2.20 16.39 7.58
C PHE A 494 1.67 14.97 7.82
N PHE A 495 1.57 14.54 9.08
CA PHE A 495 1.01 13.23 9.43
C PHE A 495 -0.46 13.12 9.01
N ALA A 496 -1.26 14.17 9.21
CA ALA A 496 -2.66 14.21 8.82
C ALA A 496 -2.84 14.17 7.29
N THR A 497 -2.04 14.90 6.53
CA THR A 497 -2.27 15.08 5.08
C THR A 497 -1.51 14.07 4.22
N GLU A 498 -0.23 13.81 4.53
CA GLU A 498 0.65 13.00 3.68
C GLU A 498 0.71 11.52 4.07
N VAL A 499 0.46 11.21 5.35
CA VAL A 499 0.58 9.83 5.87
C VAL A 499 -0.79 9.20 6.09
N ILE A 500 -1.63 9.84 6.91
CA ILE A 500 -3.00 9.35 7.15
C ILE A 500 -3.89 9.65 5.95
N GLY A 501 -3.75 10.84 5.35
CA GLY A 501 -4.60 11.31 4.27
C GLY A 501 -5.95 11.80 4.78
N ARG A 502 -6.02 13.04 5.29
CA ARG A 502 -7.25 13.65 5.80
C ARG A 502 -8.27 13.85 4.67
N PHE A 503 -9.54 13.59 4.94
CA PHE A 503 -10.63 14.06 4.08
C PHE A 503 -10.99 15.50 4.47
N ASP A 504 -11.10 16.39 3.48
CA ASP A 504 -11.48 17.79 3.69
C ASP A 504 -13.01 17.94 3.69
N TYR A 505 -13.69 17.17 4.54
CA TYR A 505 -15.12 17.28 4.80
C TYR A 505 -15.35 17.88 6.19
N PRO A 506 -16.31 18.82 6.33
CA PRO A 506 -16.79 19.19 7.66
C PRO A 506 -17.47 17.98 8.31
N LEU A 507 -17.35 17.86 9.63
CA LEU A 507 -18.13 16.87 10.39
C LEU A 507 -19.61 17.24 10.34
N GLU A 508 -20.46 16.22 10.18
CA GLU A 508 -21.91 16.36 10.32
C GLU A 508 -22.28 16.70 11.77
N LYS A 509 -23.53 17.15 11.97
CA LYS A 509 -24.10 17.21 13.33
C LYS A 509 -24.14 15.78 13.91
N PRO A 510 -23.81 15.57 15.20
CA PRO A 510 -23.67 14.21 15.74
C PRO A 510 -24.97 13.41 15.79
N ASN A 511 -26.13 14.08 15.84
CA ASN A 511 -27.47 13.47 15.90
C ASN A 511 -27.50 12.18 16.75
N PRO A 512 -27.13 12.27 18.04
CA PRO A 512 -26.85 11.08 18.82
C PRO A 512 -28.11 10.24 19.01
N LYS A 513 -27.99 8.95 18.68
CA LYS A 513 -29.03 7.95 18.89
C LYS A 513 -28.53 6.92 19.88
N SER A 514 -29.32 6.59 20.90
CA SER A 514 -28.91 5.59 21.89
C SER A 514 -30.00 4.59 22.26
N ARG A 515 -29.57 3.44 22.77
CA ARG A 515 -30.41 2.39 23.34
C ARG A 515 -29.71 1.87 24.60
N LYS A 516 -30.42 1.88 25.74
CA LYS A 516 -29.95 1.17 26.94
C LYS A 516 -29.93 -0.31 26.59
N SER A 517 -28.76 -0.94 26.69
CA SER A 517 -28.55 -2.32 26.26
C SER A 517 -27.92 -3.19 27.32
N TYR A 518 -27.28 -2.61 28.35
CA TYR A 518 -26.58 -3.36 29.37
C TYR A 518 -26.77 -2.76 30.75
N GLU A 519 -26.77 -3.62 31.77
CA GLU A 519 -26.89 -3.18 33.16
C GLU A 519 -26.10 -4.11 34.10
N THR A 520 -25.42 -3.50 35.06
CA THR A 520 -24.80 -4.16 36.21
C THR A 520 -25.22 -3.44 37.49
N ASP A 521 -24.80 -3.93 38.66
CA ASP A 521 -25.04 -3.22 39.92
C ASP A 521 -24.29 -1.88 40.03
N LYS A 522 -23.23 -1.68 39.21
CA LYS A 522 -22.33 -0.53 39.31
C LYS A 522 -22.47 0.47 38.17
N TRP A 523 -22.93 0.06 37.00
CA TRP A 523 -23.01 0.93 35.83
C TRP A 523 -24.14 0.52 34.88
N THR A 524 -24.52 1.46 34.01
CA THR A 524 -25.50 1.27 32.93
C THR A 524 -24.83 1.49 31.58
N GLY A 525 -25.05 0.57 30.64
CA GLY A 525 -24.47 0.62 29.29
C GLY A 525 -25.47 0.99 28.21
N TYR A 526 -25.09 1.95 27.36
CA TYR A 526 -25.86 2.43 26.23
C TYR A 526 -25.12 2.18 24.94
N GLU A 527 -25.75 1.51 23.98
CA GLU A 527 -25.30 1.58 22.58
C GLU A 527 -25.58 2.97 22.04
N VAL A 528 -24.62 3.55 21.33
CA VAL A 528 -24.69 4.91 20.79
C VAL A 528 -24.23 4.93 19.34
N VAL A 529 -24.96 5.66 18.50
CA VAL A 529 -24.61 5.97 17.11
C VAL A 529 -24.52 7.49 16.94
N LEU A 530 -23.47 7.95 16.26
CA LEU A 530 -23.20 9.36 15.94
C LEU A 530 -22.96 9.51 14.43
N ASP A 531 -23.60 10.48 13.80
CA ASP A 531 -23.33 10.80 12.39
C ASP A 531 -21.95 11.51 12.28
N VAL A 532 -21.14 11.19 11.26
CA VAL A 532 -19.77 11.71 11.09
C VAL A 532 -19.61 12.40 9.73
N PHE A 533 -19.83 11.67 8.64
CA PHE A 533 -19.89 12.16 7.26
C PHE A 533 -21.10 11.53 6.56
N PRO A 534 -21.49 11.95 5.35
CA PRO A 534 -22.48 11.22 4.57
C PRO A 534 -22.09 9.73 4.39
N ASP A 535 -22.96 8.81 4.78
CA ASP A 535 -22.76 7.34 4.88
C ASP A 535 -21.77 6.84 5.96
N VAL A 536 -21.11 7.72 6.70
CA VAL A 536 -20.15 7.35 7.75
C VAL A 536 -20.69 7.76 9.11
N PHE A 537 -20.78 6.79 10.02
CA PHE A 537 -21.18 7.02 11.41
C PHE A 537 -20.18 6.37 12.36
N ALA A 538 -20.15 6.82 13.61
CA ALA A 538 -19.47 6.14 14.71
C ALA A 538 -20.50 5.35 15.54
N TYR A 539 -20.12 4.16 15.99
CA TYR A 539 -20.92 3.31 16.87
C TYR A 539 -20.09 2.86 18.06
N GLY A 540 -20.69 2.71 19.23
CA GLY A 540 -20.00 2.22 20.41
C GLY A 540 -20.91 2.03 21.62
N ILE A 541 -20.31 1.66 22.74
CA ILE A 541 -21.01 1.47 24.02
C ILE A 541 -20.49 2.47 25.05
N LEU A 542 -21.37 3.31 25.58
CA LEU A 542 -21.12 4.20 26.71
C LEU A 542 -21.52 3.50 28.01
N CYS A 543 -20.59 3.33 28.96
CA CYS A 543 -20.91 2.89 30.32
C CYS A 543 -20.90 4.09 31.27
N LEU A 544 -22.02 4.28 31.98
CA LEU A 544 -22.21 5.32 32.99
C LEU A 544 -22.27 4.70 34.40
N PRO A 545 -21.39 5.11 35.33
CA PRO A 545 -21.46 4.68 36.73
C PRO A 545 -22.80 5.08 37.37
N LYS A 546 -23.39 4.19 38.16
CA LYS A 546 -24.70 4.40 38.82
C LYS A 546 -24.62 5.33 40.04
N ASP A 547 -23.43 5.57 40.56
CA ASP A 547 -23.16 6.45 41.69
C ASP A 547 -22.92 7.92 41.28
N LEU A 548 -23.09 8.25 40.00
CA LEU A 548 -23.02 9.62 39.47
C LEU A 548 -24.01 10.55 40.20
N GLN A 549 -23.49 11.59 40.85
CA GLN A 549 -24.31 12.59 41.54
C GLN A 549 -24.81 13.69 40.58
N PRO A 550 -25.96 14.33 40.85
CA PRO A 550 -26.43 15.46 40.06
C PRO A 550 -25.38 16.58 39.95
N GLY A 551 -25.03 16.96 38.72
CA GLY A 551 -24.02 18.00 38.44
C GLY A 551 -22.56 17.54 38.55
N GLU A 552 -22.31 16.28 38.94
CA GLU A 552 -20.96 15.71 38.98
C GLU A 552 -20.40 15.50 37.57
N LYS A 553 -19.13 15.85 37.37
CA LYS A 553 -18.40 15.62 36.13
C LYS A 553 -17.25 14.65 36.36
N ARG A 554 -17.22 13.58 35.56
CA ARG A 554 -16.23 12.52 35.68
C ARG A 554 -15.33 12.44 34.43
N PRO A 555 -14.07 12.01 34.61
CA PRO A 555 -13.19 11.72 33.48
C PRO A 555 -13.70 10.54 32.66
N VAL A 556 -13.34 10.53 31.37
CA VAL A 556 -13.72 9.50 30.41
C VAL A 556 -12.50 8.68 29.99
N VAL A 557 -12.66 7.37 29.84
CA VAL A 557 -11.69 6.51 29.16
C VAL A 557 -12.32 5.89 27.92
N VAL A 558 -11.81 6.26 26.75
CA VAL A 558 -12.17 5.61 25.48
C VAL A 558 -11.37 4.31 25.36
N CYS A 559 -12.09 3.18 25.33
CA CYS A 559 -11.56 1.83 25.49
C CYS A 559 -11.63 1.07 24.16
N GLN A 560 -10.49 0.88 23.49
CA GLN A 560 -10.45 0.34 22.13
C GLN A 560 -10.05 -1.14 22.08
N HIS A 561 -10.92 -1.96 21.50
CA HIS A 561 -10.66 -3.37 21.17
C HIS A 561 -9.72 -3.50 19.95
N GLY A 562 -9.10 -4.66 19.78
CA GLY A 562 -8.26 -5.04 18.63
C GLY A 562 -9.00 -5.62 17.43
N LEU A 563 -8.23 -6.17 16.48
CA LEU A 563 -8.69 -6.75 15.20
C LEU A 563 -9.81 -7.77 15.41
N GLU A 564 -10.88 -7.67 14.60
CA GLU A 564 -12.10 -8.49 14.67
C GLU A 564 -12.80 -8.46 16.06
N GLY A 565 -12.43 -7.52 16.93
CA GLY A 565 -13.08 -7.30 18.21
C GLY A 565 -14.34 -6.47 18.11
N ARG A 566 -15.05 -6.39 19.23
CA ARG A 566 -16.27 -5.60 19.39
C ARG A 566 -16.26 -4.79 20.69
N PRO A 567 -17.02 -3.68 20.77
CA PRO A 567 -17.24 -2.95 22.02
C PRO A 567 -17.67 -3.83 23.20
N GLN A 568 -18.44 -4.88 22.92
CA GLN A 568 -18.93 -5.83 23.92
C GLN A 568 -17.79 -6.65 24.56
N ASP A 569 -16.71 -6.90 23.83
CA ASP A 569 -15.56 -7.68 24.31
C ASP A 569 -14.79 -6.96 25.44
N VAL A 570 -14.99 -5.65 25.62
CA VAL A 570 -14.20 -4.85 26.58
C VAL A 570 -15.00 -4.42 27.81
N ILE A 571 -16.33 -4.59 27.81
CA ILE A 571 -17.20 -4.16 28.92
C ILE A 571 -17.63 -5.31 29.84
N GLY A 572 -17.48 -6.57 29.42
CA GLY A 572 -17.93 -7.74 30.17
C GLY A 572 -17.00 -8.94 30.01
N ASP A 573 -17.47 -10.13 30.40
CA ASP A 573 -16.65 -11.35 30.41
C ASP A 573 -16.41 -11.96 29.02
N GLN A 574 -16.90 -11.34 27.95
CA GLN A 574 -16.64 -11.74 26.57
C GLN A 574 -15.16 -11.53 26.26
N ARG A 575 -14.43 -12.60 25.91
CA ARG A 575 -12.96 -12.60 25.71
C ARG A 575 -12.17 -12.00 26.89
N LYS A 576 -12.62 -12.30 28.11
CA LYS A 576 -11.99 -11.84 29.36
C LYS A 576 -10.50 -12.19 29.45
N ASP A 577 -10.08 -13.30 28.87
CA ASP A 577 -8.68 -13.73 28.80
C ASP A 577 -7.75 -12.73 28.09
N VAL A 578 -8.30 -11.92 27.18
CA VAL A 578 -7.57 -10.88 26.45
C VAL A 578 -7.83 -9.49 27.01
N TYR A 579 -9.09 -9.13 27.26
CA TYR A 579 -9.45 -7.74 27.60
C TYR A 579 -9.74 -7.51 29.08
N GLU A 580 -9.95 -8.56 29.86
CA GLU A 580 -10.22 -8.46 31.29
C GLU A 580 -11.39 -7.52 31.63
N ALA A 581 -12.37 -7.36 30.72
CA ALA A 581 -13.49 -6.42 30.85
C ALA A 581 -13.04 -5.00 31.23
N PHE A 582 -11.89 -4.53 30.73
CA PHE A 582 -11.23 -3.35 31.28
C PHE A 582 -12.08 -2.07 31.25
N ALA A 583 -12.95 -1.89 30.26
CA ALA A 583 -13.88 -0.76 30.23
C ALA A 583 -14.93 -0.87 31.35
N GLY A 584 -15.49 -2.05 31.56
CA GLY A 584 -16.42 -2.33 32.66
C GLY A 584 -15.76 -2.12 34.04
N LYS A 585 -14.53 -2.63 34.23
CA LYS A 585 -13.77 -2.43 35.48
C LYS A 585 -13.39 -0.96 35.73
N LEU A 586 -13.11 -0.19 34.68
CA LEU A 586 -12.91 1.26 34.81
C LEU A 586 -14.21 1.99 35.17
N ALA A 587 -15.35 1.56 34.61
CA ALA A 587 -16.66 2.09 35.01
C ALA A 587 -16.99 1.80 36.48
N GLU A 588 -16.67 0.61 36.97
CA GLU A 588 -16.79 0.24 38.39
C GLU A 588 -15.91 1.10 39.31
N ARG A 589 -14.80 1.63 38.79
CA ARG A 589 -13.90 2.58 39.48
C ARG A 589 -14.35 4.03 39.39
N GLY A 590 -15.52 4.27 38.79
CA GLY A 590 -16.15 5.58 38.69
C GLY A 590 -15.77 6.37 37.43
N PHE A 591 -14.94 5.85 36.52
CA PHE A 591 -14.75 6.49 35.23
C PHE A 591 -16.00 6.37 34.35
N ILE A 592 -16.26 7.34 33.50
CA ILE A 592 -17.15 7.09 32.35
C ILE A 592 -16.32 6.36 31.30
N THR A 593 -16.85 5.33 30.65
CA THR A 593 -16.12 4.65 29.56
C THR A 593 -16.91 4.66 28.28
N PHE A 594 -16.21 4.82 27.15
CA PHE A 594 -16.80 4.67 25.83
C PHE A 594 -15.98 3.66 25.03
N ALA A 595 -16.61 2.58 24.58
CA ALA A 595 -15.98 1.56 23.75
C ALA A 595 -16.48 1.69 22.31
N PRO A 596 -15.74 2.36 21.41
CA PRO A 596 -16.13 2.47 20.01
C PRO A 596 -15.89 1.17 19.24
N GLN A 597 -16.78 0.88 18.30
CA GLN A 597 -16.51 -0.05 17.22
C GLN A 597 -15.64 0.67 16.18
N ASN A 598 -14.44 0.13 15.95
CA ASN A 598 -13.61 0.56 14.82
C ASN A 598 -13.80 -0.35 13.61
N ILE A 599 -13.25 0.09 12.47
CA ILE A 599 -13.57 -0.42 11.12
C ILE A 599 -13.08 -1.86 10.88
N TYR A 600 -12.12 -2.36 11.68
CA TYR A 600 -11.44 -3.65 11.47
C TYR A 600 -12.27 -4.90 11.90
N ILE A 601 -13.43 -5.08 11.26
CA ILE A 601 -14.37 -6.19 11.48
C ILE A 601 -14.90 -6.72 10.14
N GLY A 602 -15.07 -8.04 10.02
CA GLY A 602 -15.63 -8.66 8.81
C GLY A 602 -14.59 -9.15 7.79
N LYS A 603 -13.34 -9.37 8.23
CA LYS A 603 -12.25 -9.88 7.39
C LYS A 603 -12.07 -9.04 6.12
N ASP A 604 -12.24 -9.64 4.94
CA ASP A 604 -11.97 -8.96 3.68
C ASP A 604 -12.94 -7.79 3.42
N ASP A 605 -14.11 -7.78 4.05
CA ASP A 605 -15.07 -6.68 3.95
C ASP A 605 -14.43 -5.35 4.36
N PHE A 606 -13.74 -5.30 5.50
CA PHE A 606 -13.03 -4.09 5.91
C PHE A 606 -11.67 -3.94 5.24
N ARG A 607 -10.93 -5.03 5.02
CA ARG A 607 -9.58 -4.95 4.43
C ARG A 607 -9.61 -4.35 3.03
N THR A 608 -10.68 -4.62 2.27
CA THR A 608 -10.85 -3.99 0.95
C THR A 608 -11.14 -2.49 1.02
N LEU A 609 -11.54 -1.93 2.17
CA LEU A 609 -11.67 -0.48 2.34
C LEU A 609 -10.31 0.21 2.29
N GLN A 610 -9.25 -0.37 2.89
CA GLN A 610 -7.88 0.15 2.75
C GLN A 610 -7.48 0.19 1.26
N ARG A 611 -7.85 -0.83 0.50
CA ARG A 611 -7.56 -0.92 -0.95
C ARG A 611 -8.27 0.14 -1.77
N LYS A 612 -9.45 0.60 -1.33
CA LYS A 612 -10.19 1.72 -1.93
C LYS A 612 -9.62 3.08 -1.49
N ALA A 613 -9.17 3.17 -0.24
CA ALA A 613 -8.61 4.38 0.34
C ALA A 613 -7.22 4.72 -0.22
N ASN A 614 -6.33 3.73 -0.35
CA ASN A 614 -4.94 3.90 -0.79
C ASN A 614 -4.83 4.68 -2.12
N PRO A 615 -5.55 4.34 -3.21
CA PRO A 615 -5.50 5.10 -4.46
C PRO A 615 -5.89 6.57 -4.32
N LEU A 616 -6.67 6.94 -3.31
CA LEU A 616 -7.04 8.33 -3.02
C LEU A 616 -6.01 9.06 -2.13
N GLY A 617 -4.91 8.39 -1.78
CA GLY A 617 -3.94 8.90 -0.81
C GLY A 617 -4.52 8.93 0.61
N LYS A 618 -5.42 7.98 0.92
CA LYS A 618 -6.14 7.86 2.19
C LYS A 618 -5.84 6.49 2.81
N THR A 619 -6.11 6.37 4.10
CA THR A 619 -5.98 5.12 4.87
C THR A 619 -7.28 4.81 5.62
N LEU A 620 -7.37 3.65 6.28
CA LEU A 620 -8.47 3.41 7.22
C LEU A 620 -8.55 4.48 8.33
N PHE A 621 -7.42 5.07 8.71
CA PHE A 621 -7.36 6.13 9.73
C PHE A 621 -7.91 7.47 9.23
N SER A 622 -8.00 7.70 7.92
CA SER A 622 -8.72 8.84 7.34
C SER A 622 -10.20 8.89 7.73
N ILE A 623 -10.76 7.73 8.09
CA ILE A 623 -12.14 7.58 8.54
C ILE A 623 -12.21 7.48 10.07
N MET A 624 -11.30 6.73 10.71
CA MET A 624 -11.31 6.57 12.17
C MET A 624 -10.98 7.87 12.92
N VAL A 625 -10.08 8.72 12.40
CA VAL A 625 -9.74 10.01 13.02
C VAL A 625 -10.98 10.91 13.15
N PRO A 626 -11.76 11.20 12.09
CA PRO A 626 -12.98 11.99 12.23
C PRO A 626 -14.07 11.29 13.05
N GLN A 627 -14.20 9.94 13.02
CA GLN A 627 -15.09 9.22 13.94
C GLN A 627 -14.73 9.52 15.40
N HIS A 628 -13.45 9.45 15.75
CA HIS A 628 -12.97 9.74 17.09
C HIS A 628 -13.07 11.23 17.48
N GLN A 629 -12.84 12.15 16.54
CA GLN A 629 -13.09 13.58 16.80
C GLN A 629 -14.58 13.82 17.10
N GLN A 630 -15.49 13.18 16.35
CA GLN A 630 -16.93 13.28 16.60
C GLN A 630 -17.34 12.66 17.95
N ILE A 631 -16.76 11.52 18.31
CA ILE A 631 -16.93 10.92 19.64
C ILE A 631 -16.50 11.90 20.74
N CYS A 632 -15.32 12.51 20.63
CA CYS A 632 -14.86 13.50 21.61
C CYS A 632 -15.78 14.73 21.67
N ASN A 633 -16.19 15.27 20.52
CA ASN A 633 -17.11 16.42 20.44
C ASN A 633 -18.43 16.12 21.18
N TRP A 634 -19.00 14.94 20.95
CA TRP A 634 -20.25 14.53 21.61
C TRP A 634 -20.03 14.26 23.10
N LEU A 635 -18.99 13.52 23.49
CA LEU A 635 -18.69 13.24 24.90
C LEU A 635 -18.55 14.54 25.71
N LYS A 636 -17.83 15.54 25.19
CA LYS A 636 -17.67 16.85 25.82
C LYS A 636 -18.98 17.62 26.00
N SER A 637 -20.01 17.30 25.22
CA SER A 637 -21.35 17.90 25.33
C SER A 637 -22.20 17.28 26.45
N LEU A 638 -21.83 16.10 26.95
CA LEU A 638 -22.59 15.42 28.00
C LEU A 638 -22.39 16.13 29.35
N PRO A 639 -23.45 16.42 30.11
CA PRO A 639 -23.35 17.22 31.33
C PRO A 639 -22.50 16.56 32.42
N GLN A 640 -22.43 15.22 32.44
CA GLN A 640 -21.67 14.42 33.39
C GLN A 640 -20.20 14.16 33.00
N VAL A 641 -19.77 14.63 31.83
CA VAL A 641 -18.39 14.45 31.35
C VAL A 641 -17.55 15.67 31.69
N ASP A 642 -16.35 15.45 32.18
CA ASP A 642 -15.31 16.48 32.22
C ASP A 642 -14.64 16.59 30.83
N PRO A 643 -14.82 17.72 30.11
CA PRO A 643 -14.34 17.85 28.75
C PRO A 643 -12.83 17.93 28.62
N GLU A 644 -12.08 18.17 29.70
CA GLU A 644 -10.62 18.24 29.68
C GLU A 644 -9.95 16.89 29.99
N ARG A 645 -10.73 15.87 30.39
CA ARG A 645 -10.22 14.61 30.93
C ARG A 645 -10.75 13.40 30.19
N ILE A 646 -10.49 13.34 28.89
CA ILE A 646 -10.82 12.19 28.03
C ILE A 646 -9.53 11.45 27.66
N ALA A 647 -9.36 10.22 28.11
CA ALA A 647 -8.21 9.37 27.80
C ALA A 647 -8.50 8.39 26.66
N PHE A 648 -7.45 7.93 25.98
CA PHE A 648 -7.51 6.80 25.04
C PHE A 648 -6.72 5.61 25.61
N TYR A 649 -7.31 4.42 25.61
CA TYR A 649 -6.65 3.16 25.99
C TYR A 649 -7.05 2.04 25.02
N GLY A 650 -6.09 1.52 24.26
CA GLY A 650 -6.35 0.46 23.29
C GLY A 650 -5.36 -0.69 23.31
N LEU A 651 -5.83 -1.89 22.96
CA LEU A 651 -5.04 -3.12 22.87
C LEU A 651 -4.93 -3.64 21.43
N SER A 652 -3.75 -4.12 21.03
CA SER A 652 -3.51 -4.76 19.71
C SER A 652 -3.75 -3.77 18.57
N TYR A 653 -4.66 -4.06 17.62
CA TYR A 653 -5.09 -3.05 16.65
C TYR A 653 -5.66 -1.78 17.33
N GLY A 654 -6.23 -1.91 18.53
CA GLY A 654 -6.58 -0.75 19.36
C GLY A 654 -5.35 0.01 19.88
N GLY A 655 -4.24 -0.67 20.14
CA GLY A 655 -2.93 -0.05 20.38
C GLY A 655 -2.40 0.66 19.13
N LYS A 656 -2.57 0.07 17.93
CA LYS A 656 -2.29 0.73 16.65
C LYS A 656 -3.09 2.03 16.51
N SER A 657 -4.37 2.01 16.93
CA SER A 657 -5.21 3.21 17.02
C SER A 657 -4.72 4.22 18.05
N ALA A 658 -4.23 3.78 19.22
CA ALA A 658 -3.65 4.63 20.27
C ALA A 658 -2.40 5.40 19.81
N MET A 659 -1.73 4.92 18.76
CA MET A 659 -0.57 5.59 18.15
C MET A 659 -0.93 6.54 17.00
N ARG A 660 -2.09 6.39 16.36
CA ARG A 660 -2.45 7.16 15.14
C ARG A 660 -3.54 8.19 15.37
N ILE A 661 -4.48 7.91 16.26
CA ILE A 661 -5.64 8.78 16.52
C ILE A 661 -5.27 9.91 17.49
N PRO A 662 -4.70 9.65 18.69
CA PRO A 662 -4.38 10.71 19.65
C PRO A 662 -3.41 11.79 19.15
N PRO A 663 -2.43 11.53 18.26
CA PRO A 663 -1.66 12.60 17.63
C PRO A 663 -2.53 13.66 16.92
N LEU A 664 -3.63 13.25 16.30
CA LEU A 664 -4.48 14.12 15.47
C LEU A 664 -5.74 14.60 16.21
N VAL A 665 -6.30 13.76 17.09
CA VAL A 665 -7.42 14.12 17.98
C VAL A 665 -6.85 14.59 19.31
N LYS A 666 -6.48 15.88 19.37
CA LYS A 666 -5.83 16.50 20.54
C LYS A 666 -6.71 16.56 21.80
N ASP A 667 -8.00 16.28 21.65
CA ASP A 667 -8.97 16.17 22.74
C ASP A 667 -8.73 14.98 23.66
N TYR A 668 -7.97 13.97 23.20
CA TYR A 668 -7.45 12.95 24.09
C TYR A 668 -6.34 13.52 24.95
N CYS A 669 -6.58 13.68 26.24
CA CYS A 669 -5.61 14.26 27.18
C CYS A 669 -4.42 13.33 27.48
N LEU A 670 -4.57 12.01 27.25
CA LEU A 670 -3.50 11.00 27.35
C LEU A 670 -3.79 9.80 26.44
N SER A 671 -2.76 8.99 26.15
CA SER A 671 -2.88 7.77 25.35
C SER A 671 -2.14 6.58 25.97
N ILE A 672 -2.77 5.39 25.95
CA ILE A 672 -2.18 4.12 26.37
C ILE A 672 -2.22 3.13 25.20
N CYS A 673 -1.04 2.66 24.80
CA CYS A 673 -0.85 1.63 23.78
C CYS A 673 -0.49 0.29 24.44
N SER A 674 -1.41 -0.67 24.41
CA SER A 674 -1.22 -2.00 24.99
C SER A 674 -1.06 -3.08 23.93
N ALA A 675 -0.13 -4.00 24.18
CA ALA A 675 0.12 -5.20 23.37
C ALA A 675 0.23 -4.93 21.86
N ASP A 676 0.84 -3.80 21.49
CA ASP A 676 1.09 -3.43 20.09
C ASP A 676 2.37 -2.61 19.90
N PHE A 677 2.73 -1.77 20.88
CA PHE A 677 3.88 -0.88 20.77
C PHE A 677 5.16 -1.65 20.43
N ASN A 678 5.78 -1.34 19.29
CA ASN A 678 7.00 -1.96 18.79
C ASN A 678 7.69 -1.05 17.77
N ASP A 679 8.85 -1.45 17.25
CA ASP A 679 9.35 -0.94 15.97
C ASP A 679 8.38 -1.40 14.87
N TRP A 680 7.41 -0.55 14.53
CA TRP A 680 6.32 -0.85 13.62
C TRP A 680 6.81 -1.06 12.18
N VAL A 681 7.77 -0.25 11.74
CA VAL A 681 8.36 -0.37 10.41
C VAL A 681 9.11 -1.70 10.27
N ASP A 682 9.88 -2.14 11.29
CA ASP A 682 10.48 -3.50 11.30
C ASP A 682 9.41 -4.59 11.29
N LYS A 683 8.36 -4.44 12.10
CA LYS A 683 7.24 -5.38 12.16
C LYS A 683 6.55 -5.53 10.79
N CYS A 684 6.45 -4.46 10.00
CA CYS A 684 5.84 -4.53 8.67
C CYS A 684 6.82 -4.94 7.56
N ALA A 685 8.09 -4.51 7.58
CA ALA A 685 8.99 -4.68 6.43
C ALA A 685 10.06 -5.78 6.58
N SER A 686 10.22 -6.37 7.77
CA SER A 686 11.26 -7.38 8.01
C SER A 686 10.96 -8.70 7.31
N THR A 687 11.85 -9.11 6.41
CA THR A 687 11.82 -10.44 5.78
C THR A 687 12.63 -11.48 6.57
N ARG A 688 12.86 -11.21 7.87
CA ARG A 688 13.56 -12.13 8.79
C ARG A 688 12.79 -12.37 10.07
N ALA A 689 12.15 -11.34 10.62
CA ALA A 689 11.47 -11.44 11.90
C ALA A 689 10.25 -12.36 11.82
N PRO A 690 10.10 -13.34 12.73
CA PRO A 690 8.97 -14.27 12.69
C PRO A 690 7.63 -13.66 13.09
N TYR A 691 7.64 -12.49 13.74
CA TYR A 691 6.44 -11.73 14.09
C TYR A 691 6.02 -10.75 12.98
N SER A 692 6.76 -10.67 11.86
CA SER A 692 6.48 -9.67 10.83
C SER A 692 5.21 -9.97 10.02
N TYR A 693 4.48 -8.91 9.67
CA TYR A 693 3.29 -8.96 8.83
C TYR A 693 3.56 -9.38 7.38
N VAL A 694 4.83 -9.37 6.92
CA VAL A 694 5.19 -9.95 5.61
C VAL A 694 4.71 -11.41 5.50
N TRP A 695 4.63 -12.12 6.63
CA TRP A 695 4.31 -13.55 6.70
C TRP A 695 2.85 -13.89 7.01
N THR A 696 1.97 -12.91 7.15
CA THR A 696 0.61 -13.12 7.67
C THR A 696 -0.47 -12.69 6.68
N GLY A 697 -1.75 -12.81 7.06
CA GLY A 697 -2.89 -12.58 6.16
C GLY A 697 -3.37 -11.13 6.05
N GLU A 698 -2.88 -10.25 6.92
CA GLU A 698 -3.34 -8.87 7.09
C GLU A 698 -2.75 -7.96 6.00
N TYR A 699 -3.21 -8.11 4.76
CA TYR A 699 -2.71 -7.33 3.62
C TYR A 699 -3.07 -5.83 3.67
N GLU A 700 -3.96 -5.41 4.58
CA GLU A 700 -4.33 -4.01 4.82
C GLU A 700 -3.35 -3.25 5.72
N ILE A 701 -2.42 -3.96 6.37
CA ILE A 701 -1.68 -3.44 7.52
C ILE A 701 -0.53 -2.49 7.15
N PHE A 702 -0.06 -2.60 5.90
CA PHE A 702 1.07 -1.86 5.34
C PHE A 702 0.67 -0.41 5.02
N GLU A 703 1.48 0.54 5.46
CA GLU A 703 1.23 1.98 5.34
C GLU A 703 2.35 2.64 4.53
N TRP A 704 1.99 3.44 3.54
CA TRP A 704 2.95 4.00 2.58
C TRP A 704 4.02 4.87 3.26
N ASP A 705 5.29 4.54 3.02
CA ASP A 705 6.46 5.35 3.38
C ASP A 705 6.59 5.72 4.87
N LEU A 706 6.11 4.87 5.78
CA LEU A 706 6.42 5.01 7.21
C LEU A 706 7.93 4.87 7.48
N GLY A 707 8.64 4.07 6.68
CA GLY A 707 10.09 3.91 6.74
C GLY A 707 10.85 5.24 6.76
N SER A 708 10.45 6.21 5.94
CA SER A 708 11.13 7.50 5.82
C SER A 708 10.54 8.60 6.71
N THR A 709 9.36 8.38 7.32
CA THR A 709 8.59 9.44 7.98
C THR A 709 8.34 9.17 9.47
N PHE A 710 7.50 8.19 9.82
CA PHE A 710 7.08 7.94 11.20
C PHE A 710 7.22 6.46 11.59
N ASN A 711 7.74 6.22 12.78
CA ASN A 711 7.54 5.00 13.55
C ASN A 711 6.76 5.32 14.85
N TYR A 712 6.63 4.35 15.73
CA TYR A 712 5.90 4.53 16.99
C TYR A 712 6.56 5.54 17.92
N ALA A 713 7.89 5.64 17.95
CA ALA A 713 8.55 6.68 18.71
C ALA A 713 8.22 8.09 18.19
N GLU A 714 8.20 8.27 16.87
CA GLU A 714 7.81 9.53 16.25
C GLU A 714 6.33 9.86 16.46
N MET A 715 5.44 8.87 16.41
CA MET A 715 4.03 9.05 16.74
C MET A 715 3.83 9.44 18.21
N ALA A 716 4.56 8.82 19.14
CA ALA A 716 4.56 9.22 20.55
C ALA A 716 5.11 10.65 20.75
N ALA A 717 6.10 11.06 19.94
CA ALA A 717 6.59 12.44 19.91
C ALA A 717 5.47 13.44 19.56
N LEU A 718 4.54 13.06 18.66
CA LEU A 718 3.35 13.85 18.34
C LEU A 718 2.25 13.77 19.42
N ILE A 719 2.31 12.83 20.36
CA ILE A 719 1.41 12.80 21.53
C ILE A 719 1.92 13.78 22.60
N ALA A 720 3.24 13.83 22.78
CA ALA A 720 3.89 14.71 23.74
C ALA A 720 3.48 16.20 23.57
N PRO A 721 3.36 16.97 24.67
CA PRO A 721 3.75 16.65 26.05
C PRO A 721 2.64 15.97 26.89
N ARG A 722 1.58 15.46 26.26
CA ARG A 722 0.50 14.73 26.97
C ARG A 722 1.03 13.41 27.55
N PRO A 723 0.46 12.88 28.65
CA PRO A 723 0.87 11.60 29.19
C PRO A 723 0.72 10.46 28.18
N PHE A 724 1.70 9.57 28.14
CA PHE A 724 1.76 8.42 27.25
C PHE A 724 2.25 7.17 27.99
N MET A 725 1.55 6.05 27.81
CA MET A 725 1.95 4.78 28.43
C MET A 725 1.94 3.61 27.44
N VAL A 726 2.88 2.68 27.66
CA VAL A 726 2.92 1.37 27.00
C VAL A 726 2.65 0.26 28.02
N GLU A 727 1.89 -0.76 27.63
CA GLU A 727 1.64 -1.97 28.43
C GLU A 727 2.06 -3.21 27.61
N ARG A 728 2.97 -4.02 28.15
CA ARG A 728 3.63 -5.09 27.41
C ARG A 728 3.77 -6.37 28.25
N GLY A 729 3.20 -7.47 27.74
CA GLY A 729 3.38 -8.81 28.31
C GLY A 729 4.61 -9.52 27.72
N HIS A 730 5.40 -10.18 28.56
CA HIS A 730 6.62 -10.89 28.14
C HIS A 730 6.36 -12.06 27.16
N PHE A 731 5.15 -12.63 27.14
CA PHE A 731 4.78 -13.75 26.25
C PHE A 731 3.91 -13.30 25.07
N ASP A 732 3.76 -11.99 24.86
CA ASP A 732 2.99 -11.46 23.74
C ASP A 732 3.75 -11.62 22.42
N GLY A 733 3.28 -12.56 21.57
CA GLY A 733 3.88 -12.89 20.28
C GLY A 733 3.78 -11.80 19.20
N VAL A 734 3.12 -10.67 19.48
CA VAL A 734 3.00 -9.52 18.56
C VAL A 734 4.32 -8.72 18.44
N GLY A 735 5.28 -8.96 19.34
CA GLY A 735 6.60 -8.33 19.32
C GLY A 735 7.58 -9.07 20.23
N VAL A 736 8.81 -8.57 20.36
CA VAL A 736 9.80 -9.07 21.32
C VAL A 736 10.26 -7.93 22.20
N ASP A 737 10.57 -8.22 23.46
CA ASP A 737 10.83 -7.19 24.47
C ASP A 737 12.01 -6.29 24.09
N GLU A 738 13.05 -6.83 23.45
CA GLU A 738 14.21 -6.06 23.00
C GLU A 738 13.83 -4.99 21.99
N ARG A 739 12.91 -5.29 21.08
CA ARG A 739 12.45 -4.34 20.06
C ARG A 739 11.53 -3.29 20.67
N VAL A 740 10.61 -3.71 21.54
CA VAL A 740 9.72 -2.80 22.28
C VAL A 740 10.55 -1.85 23.15
N ALA A 741 11.54 -2.36 23.88
CA ALA A 741 12.41 -1.57 24.74
C ALA A 741 13.28 -0.60 23.94
N ALA A 742 13.85 -1.03 22.81
CA ALA A 742 14.65 -0.16 21.95
C ALA A 742 13.84 1.01 21.37
N GLU A 743 12.61 0.75 20.91
CA GLU A 743 11.73 1.80 20.41
C GLU A 743 11.24 2.72 21.54
N TYR A 744 10.88 2.16 22.70
CA TYR A 744 10.38 2.92 23.84
C TYR A 744 11.48 3.81 24.46
N ALA A 745 12.74 3.39 24.43
CA ALA A 745 13.87 4.21 24.90
C ALA A 745 13.97 5.56 24.17
N LYS A 746 13.58 5.61 22.88
CA LYS A 746 13.49 6.87 22.12
C LYS A 746 12.42 7.79 22.70
N VAL A 747 11.25 7.25 23.05
CA VAL A 747 10.15 8.00 23.69
C VAL A 747 10.57 8.50 25.07
N GLN A 748 11.18 7.65 25.89
CA GLN A 748 11.68 8.07 27.19
C GLN A 748 12.70 9.20 27.10
N ARG A 749 13.57 9.20 26.07
CA ARG A 749 14.51 10.31 25.85
C ARG A 749 13.78 11.63 25.61
N ILE A 750 12.69 11.63 24.82
CA ILE A 750 11.87 12.82 24.58
C ILE A 750 11.30 13.34 25.90
N TYR A 751 10.60 12.50 26.66
CA TYR A 751 9.97 12.94 27.91
C TYR A 751 10.98 13.31 29.00
N ASN A 752 12.00 12.47 29.24
CA ASN A 752 12.92 12.65 30.36
C ASN A 752 13.95 13.75 30.10
N VAL A 753 14.52 13.80 28.91
CA VAL A 753 15.67 14.66 28.60
C VAL A 753 15.22 15.94 27.90
N GLN A 754 14.42 15.81 26.84
CA GLN A 754 14.05 16.96 26.02
C GLN A 754 12.97 17.82 26.70
N LEU A 755 11.89 17.18 27.18
CA LEU A 755 10.75 17.88 27.79
C LEU A 755 10.85 18.00 29.32
N LYS A 756 11.72 17.20 29.96
CA LYS A 756 11.89 17.15 31.43
C LYS A 756 10.59 16.82 32.18
N MET A 757 9.80 15.90 31.65
CA MET A 757 8.52 15.41 32.18
C MET A 757 8.52 13.87 32.35
N PRO A 758 9.42 13.31 33.18
CA PRO A 758 9.55 11.86 33.33
C PRO A 758 8.32 11.19 33.94
N ASP A 759 7.51 11.93 34.69
CA ASP A 759 6.24 11.48 35.29
C ASP A 759 5.16 11.19 34.24
N ARG A 760 5.26 11.77 33.05
CA ARG A 760 4.25 11.66 31.98
C ARG A 760 4.49 10.51 31.00
N CYS A 761 5.54 9.71 31.19
CA CYS A 761 5.84 8.60 30.30
C CYS A 761 6.15 7.33 31.10
N ARG A 762 5.37 6.27 30.86
CA ARG A 762 5.53 5.00 31.59
C ARG A 762 5.46 3.79 30.65
N ILE A 763 6.18 2.73 30.98
CA ILE A 763 5.97 1.40 30.41
C ILE A 763 5.77 0.41 31.55
N GLU A 764 4.76 -0.45 31.41
CA GLU A 764 4.56 -1.60 32.27
C GLU A 764 4.96 -2.87 31.54
N TRP A 765 5.89 -3.61 32.13
CA TRP A 765 6.26 -4.96 31.73
C TRP A 765 5.65 -5.94 32.72
N PHE A 766 4.97 -6.97 32.24
CA PHE A 766 4.35 -7.98 33.10
C PHE A 766 4.51 -9.40 32.56
N VAL A 767 4.48 -10.37 33.46
CA VAL A 767 4.51 -11.78 33.10
C VAL A 767 3.13 -12.19 32.60
N GLY A 768 2.95 -12.21 31.28
CA GLY A 768 1.67 -12.59 30.68
C GLY A 768 1.67 -12.56 29.15
N PRO A 769 0.60 -13.06 28.53
CA PRO A 769 0.43 -13.15 27.09
C PRO A 769 -0.04 -11.82 26.48
N HIS A 770 -0.53 -11.89 25.25
CA HIS A 770 -1.24 -10.80 24.57
C HIS A 770 -2.57 -10.47 25.26
N LYS A 771 -2.55 -9.54 26.24
CA LYS A 771 -3.74 -9.14 27.01
C LYS A 771 -3.60 -7.76 27.66
N ILE A 772 -4.72 -7.23 28.15
CA ILE A 772 -4.75 -6.14 29.12
C ILE A 772 -4.30 -6.68 30.49
N ASN A 773 -3.34 -6.03 31.14
CA ASN A 773 -3.00 -6.33 32.54
C ASN A 773 -3.87 -5.51 33.49
N GLY A 774 -4.07 -4.23 33.19
CA GLY A 774 -5.02 -3.37 33.91
C GLY A 774 -4.56 -2.99 35.32
N GLN A 775 -3.27 -3.10 35.63
CA GLN A 775 -2.72 -2.72 36.93
C GLN A 775 -1.99 -1.38 36.85
N GLY A 776 -0.82 -1.35 36.21
CA GLY A 776 -0.08 -0.10 36.01
C GLY A 776 -0.82 0.90 35.14
N THR A 777 -1.58 0.44 34.14
CA THR A 777 -2.42 1.29 33.29
C THR A 777 -3.57 1.95 34.05
N PHE A 778 -4.24 1.23 34.96
CA PHE A 778 -5.29 1.81 35.80
C PHE A 778 -4.72 2.82 36.79
N ASP A 779 -3.56 2.53 37.37
CA ASP A 779 -2.85 3.47 38.23
C ASP A 779 -2.47 4.75 37.49
N PHE A 780 -1.96 4.63 36.26
CA PHE A 780 -1.63 5.76 35.40
C PHE A 780 -2.87 6.60 35.04
N LEU A 781 -4.02 5.97 34.79
CA LEU A 781 -5.29 6.66 34.56
C LEU A 781 -5.76 7.44 35.80
N HIS A 782 -5.76 6.82 36.98
CA HIS A 782 -6.12 7.50 38.23
C HIS A 782 -5.21 8.72 38.50
N GLU A 783 -3.91 8.57 38.28
CA GLU A 783 -2.91 9.62 38.45
C GLU A 783 -3.15 10.80 37.50
N HIS A 784 -3.18 10.56 36.19
CA HIS A 784 -3.20 11.64 35.20
C HIS A 784 -4.60 12.18 34.89
N LEU A 785 -5.66 11.42 35.14
CA LEU A 785 -7.05 11.93 35.10
C LEU A 785 -7.49 12.52 36.43
N ARG A 786 -6.62 12.52 37.45
CA ARG A 786 -6.91 13.07 38.79
C ARG A 786 -8.22 12.51 39.34
N TRP A 787 -8.34 11.19 39.34
CA TRP A 787 -9.51 10.47 39.84
C TRP A 787 -9.11 9.56 41.01
N PRO A 788 -9.77 9.63 42.17
CA PRO A 788 -9.40 8.83 43.34
C PRO A 788 -9.35 7.33 43.03
N LYS A 789 -8.36 6.63 43.58
CA LYS A 789 -8.32 5.17 43.52
C LYS A 789 -9.47 4.58 44.37
N PRO A 790 -10.08 3.45 43.96
CA PRO A 790 -11.00 2.74 44.83
C PRO A 790 -10.29 2.35 46.14
N HIS A 791 -11.01 2.45 47.25
CA HIS A 791 -10.53 2.09 48.59
C HIS A 791 -10.44 0.58 48.81
#